data_AF-A0A2A4JI84-F1
#
_entry.id   AF-A0A2A4JI84-F1
#
_cell.length_a   1.000
_cell.length_b   1.000
_cell.length_c   1.000
_cell.angle_alpha   90.00
_cell.angle_beta   90.00
_cell.angle_gamma   90.00
#
_symmetry.space_group_name_H-M   'P 1'
#
loop_
_entity.id
_entity.type
_entity.pdbx_description
1 polymer ?
#
loop_
_entity_poly.entity_id
_entity_poly.type
_entity_poly.pdbx_seq_one_letter_code
_entity_poly.pdbx_strand_id
1 'polypeptide(L)'
;MFKKKKFKSKQNYELRPSASSLQGGVPPGSAAADSPQESPAPRHRAALQYTPHNTFPNVTVQPVSNIGNHLFTVPARMIPTESYNVLPMTTSHETVKPKLKAKSSRKSKNVVKTTTSVTTNDNMRREARLVPKKKVSENETLWPVKHAAVVDGDIILGGLMMVHSRSEGATCGPVMAQGGVQALEAMLFALDAAARAGLAPPAVRLGAHVLDDCDNDTYGLEMALDFIKGSISNIDDEEYACNASAVRKVISGVVGAASSVTSVQVANLLRLFKIPQVSFFSTSPELSNKARFEYFTRTIPSDLHQVRAMVEIVKKLGWRYVSIIYEESNYGIKAFEELETLLARNDICIAVKERLVKDSGEADERAYDAIVTRLLSRPRARGVIVFGSDQEVAGVMAAVRRMRATDAFGWVGSDGWSARALVSDGNEAAVEGTISVQPQANPVRGFREYFLNLTVENNLRNPWFVEFWEDQFKCRYPGSARTPYNVQYTRACSGAERLSPDNIEFEAQLQFVTDAVLAFAHAIRDMHADLCGGKAGLCDAMRPASGATLLRYLRQVRFIGLSGDEFHFDSNGDGPARYNILHFKQVSPGVYRWLKVGRYLDGELHLDMDEIQFKWGERHPPESVCSAECELGQAKQYVEGESCCWHCFNCTQYEIRSPEKETACEECPLGTLPGATRTHCAPVPELYLRPDSPAAIGAMAFSALGMLLTTFVLVVWALRGDTPVVRASGRELSFVLLAGIMMCYLVTFALVFRPTDVLCSLQRFGTGFCFTVVYAALLTKTNRIARIFAASKHSARRPSLISPKSQLFICSVLVSIQVVIVVVWQVISPARAIHHHPAREDNMLVCDAYVDASYTIAFFYPVVLILVCTVYAVLTRKIPEAFNESKHIGFTMYTTCVIWLAFVPLYFGTASHVPLRVTSMAVTISLSASVTLVCLFSPKLYIIIVHPERNVRASLMPPRWRSQSGQLRLTDRCKQRRRHCSLAWTGASPMGCEE
;
A
#
# COMPACT_ATOMS: atom_id res chain seq x y z
N MET A 1 -12.65 51.73 -20.84
CA MET A 1 -12.85 51.82 -19.37
C MET A 1 -11.99 50.70 -18.76
N PHE A 2 -11.02 50.94 -17.89
CA PHE A 2 -11.14 51.30 -16.45
C PHE A 2 -12.07 50.32 -15.69
N LYS A 3 -11.68 49.66 -14.58
CA LYS A 3 -10.45 49.84 -13.75
C LYS A 3 -10.16 48.57 -12.90
N LYS A 4 -8.88 48.20 -12.71
CA LYS A 4 -8.47 47.25 -11.64
C LYS A 4 -8.58 47.94 -10.27
N LYS A 5 -8.89 47.18 -9.20
CA LYS A 5 -8.47 47.52 -7.83
C LYS A 5 -8.19 46.26 -6.99
N LYS A 6 -6.97 46.17 -6.45
CA LYS A 6 -6.66 45.38 -5.25
C LYS A 6 -6.97 46.25 -4.03
N PHE A 7 -7.15 45.64 -2.86
CA PHE A 7 -6.54 46.16 -1.63
C PHE A 7 -6.08 45.01 -0.73
N LYS A 8 -5.02 45.24 0.06
CA LYS A 8 -4.57 44.38 1.17
C LYS A 8 -4.76 45.18 2.46
N SER A 9 -5.01 44.51 3.57
CA SER A 9 -4.52 44.96 4.87
C SER A 9 -3.92 43.79 5.65
N LYS A 10 -3.15 44.09 6.69
CA LYS A 10 -2.56 43.14 7.64
C LYS A 10 -3.19 43.39 9.01
N GLN A 11 -3.23 42.37 9.86
CA GLN A 11 -2.45 42.42 11.10
C GLN A 11 -2.18 41.01 11.65
N ASN A 12 -1.10 40.88 12.42
CA ASN A 12 -0.73 39.66 13.13
C ASN A 12 -1.40 39.67 14.50
N TYR A 13 -1.49 38.51 15.16
CA TYR A 13 -0.91 38.36 16.50
C TYR A 13 -0.45 36.92 16.72
N GLU A 14 0.76 36.77 17.27
CA GLU A 14 1.27 35.49 17.78
C GLU A 14 0.87 35.34 19.25
N LEU A 15 0.69 34.10 19.72
CA LEU A 15 0.76 33.77 21.14
C LEU A 15 1.70 32.57 21.32
N ARG A 16 2.82 32.82 22.00
CA ARG A 16 3.76 31.81 22.50
C ARG A 16 3.41 31.43 23.95
N PRO A 17 3.84 30.25 24.43
CA PRO A 17 3.54 29.80 25.79
C PRO A 17 4.33 30.57 26.85
N SER A 18 3.80 30.57 28.08
CA SER A 18 4.49 31.01 29.29
C SER A 18 4.33 29.95 30.39
N ALA A 19 5.36 29.76 31.20
CA ALA A 19 5.37 28.78 32.29
C ALA A 19 6.04 29.37 33.55
N SER A 20 5.95 28.62 34.65
CA SER A 20 6.74 28.65 35.91
C SER A 20 6.09 29.20 37.20
N SER A 21 5.88 28.25 38.14
CA SER A 21 6.18 28.28 39.59
C SER A 21 5.65 29.39 40.52
N LEU A 22 5.04 28.97 41.65
CA LEU A 22 5.77 28.85 42.94
C LEU A 22 4.99 28.11 44.07
N GLN A 23 5.70 27.20 44.75
CA GLN A 23 5.63 26.73 46.16
C GLN A 23 4.32 26.67 47.00
N GLY A 24 4.04 25.48 47.57
CA GLY A 24 4.06 25.27 49.04
C GLY A 24 2.76 24.91 49.80
N GLY A 25 2.73 23.78 50.52
CA GLY A 25 1.72 23.48 51.57
C GLY A 25 1.46 21.98 51.86
N VAL A 26 1.65 21.54 53.12
CA VAL A 26 1.43 20.19 53.70
C VAL A 26 1.08 20.39 55.19
N PRO A 27 0.03 19.80 55.81
CA PRO A 27 0.07 18.44 56.44
C PRO A 27 -1.33 17.75 56.65
N PRO A 28 -1.50 16.69 57.49
CA PRO A 28 -0.69 15.47 57.73
C PRO A 28 -1.47 14.12 57.69
N GLY A 29 -0.70 13.01 57.54
CA GLY A 29 -1.05 11.64 58.01
C GLY A 29 -1.61 10.66 56.95
N SER A 30 -1.86 9.38 57.24
CA SER A 30 -1.37 8.44 58.29
C SER A 30 -2.14 7.10 58.22
N ALA A 31 -1.63 5.89 58.54
CA ALA A 31 -0.27 5.35 58.68
C ALA A 31 -0.34 3.80 58.87
N ALA A 32 0.78 3.07 58.64
CA ALA A 32 1.04 1.63 58.93
C ALA A 32 0.21 0.56 58.14
N ALA A 33 0.72 -0.65 57.80
CA ALA A 33 2.06 -1.26 57.64
C ALA A 33 1.86 -2.67 56.96
N ASP A 34 2.81 -3.55 56.60
CA ASP A 34 4.30 -3.60 56.62
C ASP A 34 4.84 -4.60 55.55
N SER A 35 6.09 -5.10 55.67
CA SER A 35 6.80 -6.09 54.81
C SER A 35 7.71 -7.03 55.69
N PRO A 36 8.49 -8.05 55.23
CA PRO A 36 9.34 -8.10 54.01
C PRO A 36 9.58 -9.49 53.31
N GLN A 37 10.47 -9.50 52.29
CA GLN A 37 11.29 -10.64 51.78
C GLN A 37 10.57 -11.83 51.08
N GLU A 38 11.16 -12.61 50.16
CA GLU A 38 12.53 -12.62 49.58
C GLU A 38 12.55 -13.11 48.10
N SER A 39 13.74 -13.21 47.48
CA SER A 39 13.99 -13.83 46.16
C SER A 39 15.24 -14.72 46.23
N PRO A 40 15.41 -15.75 45.36
CA PRO A 40 16.25 -15.53 44.18
C PRO A 40 15.93 -16.42 42.95
N ALA A 41 16.66 -16.18 41.85
CA ALA A 41 16.74 -17.06 40.68
C ALA A 41 18.12 -17.77 40.60
N PRO A 42 18.29 -18.80 39.76
CA PRO A 42 19.61 -19.26 39.34
C PRO A 42 19.85 -19.16 37.82
N ARG A 43 21.12 -18.98 37.43
CA ARG A 43 21.68 -19.22 36.09
C ARG A 43 22.80 -20.25 36.21
N HIS A 44 22.99 -21.14 35.22
CA HIS A 44 24.28 -21.80 35.00
C HIS A 44 24.56 -22.05 33.51
N ARG A 45 25.85 -22.29 33.18
CA ARG A 45 26.41 -22.50 31.83
C ARG A 45 27.03 -23.89 31.69
N ALA A 46 26.90 -24.53 30.52
CA ALA A 46 27.84 -25.48 29.86
C ALA A 46 27.07 -26.28 28.76
N ALA A 47 27.64 -26.86 27.71
CA ALA A 47 28.88 -26.61 26.95
C ALA A 47 28.76 -27.35 25.58
N LEU A 48 29.73 -27.21 24.66
CA LEU A 48 29.70 -27.86 23.33
C LEU A 48 30.01 -29.36 23.37
N GLN A 49 29.43 -30.16 22.47
CA GLN A 49 30.20 -30.99 21.51
C GLN A 49 29.34 -31.59 20.36
N TYR A 50 29.96 -32.41 19.49
CA TYR A 50 29.62 -32.58 18.07
C TYR A 50 29.41 -34.07 17.69
N THR A 51 28.50 -34.33 16.73
CA THR A 51 28.50 -35.48 15.77
C THR A 51 28.26 -36.93 16.27
N PRO A 52 27.98 -37.91 15.37
CA PRO A 52 27.00 -37.89 14.26
C PRO A 52 26.20 -39.22 14.15
N HIS A 53 25.20 -39.33 13.26
CA HIS A 53 24.93 -40.58 12.52
C HIS A 53 24.09 -40.36 11.24
N ASN A 54 24.28 -41.23 10.24
CA ASN A 54 23.65 -41.17 8.92
C ASN A 54 22.41 -42.08 8.81
N THR A 55 21.47 -41.75 7.91
CA THR A 55 21.13 -42.60 6.74
C THR A 55 20.34 -41.84 5.67
N PHE A 56 20.64 -42.10 4.39
CA PHE A 56 19.85 -41.73 3.20
C PHE A 56 19.53 -43.02 2.41
N PRO A 57 18.40 -43.09 1.67
CA PRO A 57 18.23 -44.00 0.54
C PRO A 57 18.74 -43.37 -0.78
N ASN A 58 19.41 -44.17 -1.63
CA ASN A 58 19.90 -43.76 -2.94
C ASN A 58 18.92 -44.15 -4.07
N VAL A 59 18.81 -43.32 -5.13
CA VAL A 59 18.60 -43.81 -6.52
C VAL A 59 19.46 -42.99 -7.49
N THR A 60 20.68 -43.50 -7.70
CA THR A 60 21.53 -43.49 -8.92
C THR A 60 21.24 -42.54 -10.10
N VAL A 61 22.30 -41.85 -10.54
CA VAL A 61 22.53 -41.35 -11.92
C VAL A 61 23.81 -41.99 -12.45
N GLN A 62 23.87 -42.37 -13.75
CA GLN A 62 25.13 -42.60 -14.48
C GLN A 62 25.00 -42.32 -16.00
N PRO A 63 26.12 -42.09 -16.74
CA PRO A 63 26.12 -41.27 -17.97
C PRO A 63 26.69 -41.95 -19.23
N VAL A 64 26.51 -41.31 -20.41
CA VAL A 64 27.27 -41.57 -21.66
C VAL A 64 27.60 -40.23 -22.36
N SER A 65 28.65 -40.24 -23.20
CA SER A 65 29.36 -39.06 -23.73
C SER A 65 29.13 -38.75 -25.23
N ASN A 66 29.39 -37.48 -25.62
CA ASN A 66 29.92 -36.98 -26.91
C ASN A 66 29.61 -37.69 -28.24
N ILE A 67 29.16 -36.91 -29.25
CA ILE A 67 29.75 -36.75 -30.61
C ILE A 67 28.85 -35.85 -31.49
N GLY A 68 29.42 -35.08 -32.43
CA GLY A 68 28.73 -34.70 -33.67
C GLY A 68 28.64 -33.20 -34.03
N ASN A 69 29.45 -32.76 -34.99
CA ASN A 69 29.17 -31.56 -35.81
C ASN A 69 28.30 -31.97 -37.02
N HIS A 70 27.43 -31.09 -37.55
CA HIS A 70 27.54 -30.50 -38.92
C HIS A 70 26.27 -29.78 -39.45
N LEU A 71 26.54 -28.68 -40.17
CA LEU A 71 25.81 -27.97 -41.25
C LEU A 71 24.31 -28.20 -41.57
N PHE A 72 23.59 -27.07 -41.66
CA PHE A 72 22.79 -26.59 -42.81
C PHE A 72 22.33 -27.58 -43.91
N THR A 73 21.03 -27.57 -44.26
CA THR A 73 20.49 -26.98 -45.52
C THR A 73 18.95 -26.91 -45.56
N VAL A 74 18.39 -26.24 -46.58
CA VAL A 74 16.96 -25.91 -46.78
C VAL A 74 16.57 -26.21 -48.25
N PRO A 75 15.39 -26.84 -48.51
CA PRO A 75 14.31 -26.16 -49.26
C PRO A 75 12.91 -26.47 -48.66
N ALA A 76 11.92 -25.57 -48.52
CA ALA A 76 11.48 -24.35 -49.26
C ALA A 76 10.70 -24.60 -50.56
N ARG A 77 9.38 -24.33 -50.53
CA ARG A 77 8.44 -23.86 -51.60
C ARG A 77 6.96 -24.16 -51.19
N MET A 78 5.92 -23.39 -51.55
CA MET A 78 5.72 -22.07 -52.22
C MET A 78 4.22 -21.66 -51.96
N ILE A 79 3.62 -20.50 -52.27
CA ILE A 79 3.99 -19.32 -53.09
C ILE A 79 3.81 -18.00 -52.26
N PRO A 80 3.06 -16.89 -52.58
CA PRO A 80 2.99 -15.67 -51.75
C PRO A 80 1.56 -15.53 -51.12
N THR A 81 0.88 -14.39 -50.85
CA THR A 81 0.97 -12.94 -51.18
C THR A 81 0.08 -12.19 -50.14
N GLU A 82 0.11 -10.87 -49.90
CA GLU A 82 0.91 -9.73 -50.40
C GLU A 82 1.27 -8.82 -49.18
N SER A 83 1.28 -7.48 -49.30
CA SER A 83 1.58 -6.54 -48.21
C SER A 83 1.12 -5.08 -48.50
N TYR A 84 1.51 -4.13 -47.64
CA TYR A 84 1.31 -2.66 -47.68
C TYR A 84 -0.06 -2.09 -47.21
N ASN A 85 -0.17 -0.89 -46.60
CA ASN A 85 0.72 -0.22 -45.62
C ASN A 85 0.02 1.00 -44.95
N VAL A 86 0.54 1.45 -43.78
CA VAL A 86 0.42 2.81 -43.18
C VAL A 86 -0.92 3.30 -42.54
N LEU A 87 -0.72 4.01 -41.43
CA LEU A 87 -1.56 4.86 -40.53
C LEU A 87 -2.34 6.03 -41.22
N PRO A 88 -3.10 6.92 -40.52
CA PRO A 88 -3.39 7.07 -39.07
C PRO A 88 -4.90 7.26 -38.73
N MET A 89 -5.21 7.60 -37.46
CA MET A 89 -6.50 8.17 -37.02
C MET A 89 -6.30 9.34 -36.04
N THR A 90 -6.80 10.55 -36.36
CA THR A 90 -7.27 11.62 -35.44
C THR A 90 -7.72 12.86 -36.24
N THR A 91 -8.96 13.33 -36.06
CA THR A 91 -9.34 14.68 -35.53
C THR A 91 -10.84 15.01 -35.74
N SER A 92 -11.45 15.54 -34.68
CA SER A 92 -12.71 16.33 -34.54
C SER A 92 -13.49 16.86 -35.77
N HIS A 93 -14.83 16.76 -35.74
CA HIS A 93 -15.70 17.90 -35.35
C HIS A 93 -17.17 17.50 -35.01
N GLU A 94 -17.65 18.03 -33.87
CA GLU A 94 -18.97 18.59 -33.54
C GLU A 94 -20.36 18.12 -34.07
N THR A 95 -21.33 18.29 -33.14
CA THR A 95 -22.76 18.72 -33.28
C THR A 95 -23.93 17.75 -33.55
N VAL A 96 -24.69 17.52 -32.46
CA VAL A 96 -26.15 17.81 -32.30
C VAL A 96 -27.23 16.91 -32.98
N LYS A 97 -27.94 16.16 -32.11
CA LYS A 97 -29.39 15.77 -32.11
C LYS A 97 -30.03 15.10 -33.35
N PRO A 98 -30.91 14.10 -33.09
CA PRO A 98 -32.10 13.86 -33.90
C PRO A 98 -33.43 14.15 -33.14
N LYS A 99 -34.49 14.46 -33.90
CA LYS A 99 -35.89 14.59 -33.42
C LYS A 99 -36.82 14.22 -34.58
N LEU A 100 -38.03 13.70 -34.28
CA LEU A 100 -39.09 13.26 -35.23
C LEU A 100 -38.74 11.94 -35.97
N LYS A 101 -39.59 10.92 -36.09
CA LYS A 101 -41.02 10.76 -36.49
C LYS A 101 -41.28 10.86 -38.01
N ALA A 102 -41.32 9.70 -38.70
CA ALA A 102 -42.42 9.24 -39.59
C ALA A 102 -42.03 7.92 -40.33
N LYS A 103 -42.88 7.18 -41.08
CA LYS A 103 -44.26 6.64 -40.89
C LYS A 103 -44.68 5.96 -42.23
N SER A 104 -45.36 4.79 -42.22
CA SER A 104 -45.88 4.07 -43.42
C SER A 104 -44.76 3.40 -44.28
N SER A 105 -44.94 2.29 -45.03
CA SER A 105 -46.11 1.46 -45.42
C SER A 105 -45.63 0.00 -45.72
N ARG A 106 -46.29 -0.97 -46.39
CA ARG A 106 -47.51 -1.03 -47.24
C ARG A 106 -48.16 -2.44 -47.21
N LYS A 107 -49.47 -2.49 -46.92
CA LYS A 107 -50.51 -3.54 -47.09
C LYS A 107 -50.22 -4.85 -47.88
N SER A 108 -50.71 -5.96 -47.31
CA SER A 108 -51.54 -6.97 -48.02
C SER A 108 -52.84 -7.25 -47.22
N LYS A 109 -53.75 -8.13 -47.68
CA LYS A 109 -55.18 -8.15 -47.25
C LYS A 109 -55.97 -9.43 -47.65
N ASN A 110 -56.72 -10.05 -46.72
CA ASN A 110 -58.05 -10.68 -46.93
C ASN A 110 -58.73 -10.92 -45.54
N VAL A 111 -59.95 -10.41 -45.21
CA VAL A 111 -61.33 -10.70 -45.70
C VAL A 111 -61.92 -11.93 -44.94
N VAL A 112 -63.10 -11.90 -44.25
CA VAL A 112 -64.40 -11.21 -44.47
C VAL A 112 -64.96 -10.45 -43.22
N LYS A 113 -65.87 -9.51 -43.52
CA LYS A 113 -66.92 -8.79 -42.74
C LYS A 113 -67.71 -9.62 -41.67
N THR A 114 -68.46 -9.04 -40.70
CA THR A 114 -69.62 -8.13 -40.94
C THR A 114 -69.94 -7.10 -39.83
N THR A 115 -70.45 -5.94 -40.28
CA THR A 115 -71.01 -4.75 -39.60
C THR A 115 -72.29 -5.05 -38.77
N THR A 116 -72.79 -4.19 -37.86
CA THR A 116 -73.37 -2.81 -38.07
C THR A 116 -73.43 -1.98 -36.76
N SER A 117 -72.96 -0.71 -36.78
CA SER A 117 -73.72 0.58 -36.74
C SER A 117 -74.08 1.10 -35.32
N VAL A 118 -73.61 2.24 -34.79
CA VAL A 118 -73.53 3.66 -35.25
C VAL A 118 -74.83 4.48 -35.05
N THR A 119 -74.84 5.34 -34.01
CA THR A 119 -75.47 6.69 -33.82
C THR A 119 -75.37 7.04 -32.31
N THR A 120 -74.62 8.02 -31.79
CA THR A 120 -74.62 9.52 -31.86
C THR A 120 -75.58 10.25 -30.91
N ASN A 121 -74.95 10.98 -29.96
CA ASN A 121 -75.30 12.29 -29.39
C ASN A 121 -76.26 12.49 -28.18
N ASP A 122 -75.68 13.18 -27.19
CA ASP A 122 -76.16 14.35 -26.44
C ASP A 122 -76.99 14.27 -25.12
N ASN A 123 -76.50 15.10 -24.18
CA ASN A 123 -77.17 15.88 -23.14
C ASN A 123 -77.87 15.20 -21.93
N MET A 124 -77.07 15.08 -20.85
CA MET A 124 -77.17 15.95 -19.65
C MET A 124 -78.36 15.81 -18.65
N ARG A 125 -77.99 15.91 -17.36
CA ARG A 125 -78.82 16.01 -16.12
C ARG A 125 -79.45 14.72 -15.54
N ARG A 126 -78.74 14.20 -14.52
CA ARG A 126 -79.23 13.69 -13.21
C ARG A 126 -80.64 13.08 -13.18
N GLU A 127 -80.68 11.75 -13.17
CA GLU A 127 -81.52 11.00 -12.23
C GLU A 127 -80.63 10.31 -11.19
N ALA A 128 -81.11 10.21 -9.94
CA ALA A 128 -80.48 9.38 -8.92
C ALA A 128 -80.92 7.92 -9.08
N ARG A 129 -80.35 7.22 -10.07
CA ARG A 129 -80.66 5.81 -10.34
C ARG A 129 -79.69 4.92 -9.55
N LEU A 130 -80.23 4.01 -8.74
CA LEU A 130 -79.43 3.20 -7.81
C LEU A 130 -78.34 2.42 -8.55
N VAL A 131 -77.12 2.44 -8.01
CA VAL A 131 -76.12 1.41 -8.33
C VAL A 131 -76.75 0.06 -8.01
N PRO A 132 -76.80 -0.91 -8.94
CA PRO A 132 -77.39 -2.21 -8.64
C PRO A 132 -76.60 -2.83 -7.50
N LYS A 133 -77.28 -3.21 -6.42
CA LYS A 133 -76.67 -4.05 -5.37
C LYS A 133 -76.18 -5.32 -6.05
N LYS A 134 -74.86 -5.39 -6.30
CA LYS A 134 -74.17 -6.65 -6.62
C LYS A 134 -74.60 -7.62 -5.53
N LYS A 135 -75.26 -8.73 -5.89
CA LYS A 135 -75.61 -9.75 -4.89
C LYS A 135 -74.30 -10.29 -4.33
N VAL A 136 -73.94 -9.82 -3.14
CA VAL A 136 -72.88 -10.41 -2.33
C VAL A 136 -73.32 -11.84 -2.08
N SER A 137 -72.50 -12.80 -2.53
CA SER A 137 -72.69 -14.20 -2.18
C SER A 137 -72.47 -14.37 -0.69
N GLU A 138 -73.38 -15.07 0.00
CA GLU A 138 -73.43 -15.22 1.47
C GLU A 138 -72.28 -16.07 2.07
N ASN A 139 -71.13 -16.13 1.38
CA ASN A 139 -69.93 -16.89 1.72
C ASN A 139 -68.61 -16.10 1.53
N GLU A 140 -68.63 -14.83 1.10
CA GLU A 140 -67.42 -13.97 1.16
C GLU A 140 -67.24 -13.45 2.59
N THR A 141 -66.66 -14.27 3.47
CA THR A 141 -66.23 -13.86 4.81
C THR A 141 -65.09 -12.86 4.71
N LEU A 142 -65.31 -11.62 5.15
CA LEU A 142 -64.26 -10.61 5.26
C LEU A 142 -63.14 -11.13 6.17
N TRP A 143 -61.90 -11.08 5.70
CA TRP A 143 -60.72 -11.59 6.40
C TRP A 143 -59.64 -10.50 6.51
N PRO A 144 -59.05 -10.27 7.71
CA PRO A 144 -59.33 -10.96 8.98
C PRO A 144 -60.73 -10.62 9.53
N VAL A 145 -61.24 -11.49 10.41
CA VAL A 145 -62.31 -11.09 11.31
C VAL A 145 -61.69 -10.23 12.41
N LYS A 146 -62.17 -9.01 12.61
CA LYS A 146 -61.62 -8.14 13.67
C LYS A 146 -61.93 -8.72 15.04
N HIS A 147 -60.89 -9.20 15.71
CA HIS A 147 -60.91 -9.67 17.10
C HIS A 147 -60.12 -8.72 18.01
N ALA A 148 -60.31 -8.86 19.32
CA ALA A 148 -59.52 -8.17 20.35
C ALA A 148 -59.40 -9.06 21.59
N ALA A 149 -58.20 -9.19 22.16
CA ALA A 149 -58.04 -9.78 23.49
C ALA A 149 -58.26 -8.69 24.55
N VAL A 150 -59.21 -8.90 25.47
CA VAL A 150 -59.69 -7.84 26.38
C VAL A 150 -59.59 -8.30 27.82
N VAL A 151 -58.94 -7.48 28.65
CA VAL A 151 -58.83 -7.67 30.11
C VAL A 151 -59.35 -6.42 30.81
N ASP A 152 -60.29 -6.58 31.74
CA ASP A 152 -60.89 -5.44 32.45
C ASP A 152 -60.03 -4.95 33.62
N GLY A 153 -59.87 -3.62 33.68
CA GLY A 153 -59.20 -2.88 34.74
C GLY A 153 -59.53 -1.39 34.69
N ASP A 154 -59.10 -0.64 35.70
CA ASP A 154 -59.34 0.80 35.84
C ASP A 154 -58.44 1.65 34.94
N ILE A 155 -57.25 1.14 34.60
CA ILE A 155 -56.35 1.70 33.59
C ILE A 155 -56.14 0.65 32.50
N ILE A 156 -56.46 1.00 31.25
CA ILE A 156 -56.32 0.11 30.10
C ILE A 156 -55.07 0.45 29.30
N LEU A 157 -54.23 -0.55 29.07
CA LEU A 157 -53.14 -0.51 28.09
C LEU A 157 -53.63 -1.06 26.75
N GLY A 158 -53.32 -0.36 25.66
CA GLY A 158 -53.45 -0.91 24.31
C GLY A 158 -52.31 -1.92 24.09
N GLY A 159 -52.59 -3.01 23.38
CA GLY A 159 -51.56 -3.89 22.85
C GLY A 159 -51.69 -3.96 21.34
N LEU A 160 -50.60 -3.84 20.60
CA LEU A 160 -50.58 -4.01 19.15
C LEU A 160 -49.54 -5.07 18.80
N MET A 161 -50.03 -6.22 18.35
CA MET A 161 -49.27 -7.47 18.22
C MET A 161 -49.35 -7.98 16.78
N MET A 162 -48.27 -8.58 16.29
CA MET A 162 -48.25 -9.26 14.98
C MET A 162 -48.78 -10.69 15.12
N VAL A 163 -50.08 -10.86 15.37
CA VAL A 163 -50.67 -12.19 15.66
C VAL A 163 -50.71 -13.04 14.38
N HIS A 164 -50.98 -12.43 13.24
CA HIS A 164 -50.81 -13.03 11.92
C HIS A 164 -49.57 -12.49 11.22
N SER A 165 -49.07 -13.25 10.24
CA SER A 165 -48.12 -12.75 9.25
C SER A 165 -48.84 -11.90 8.19
N ARG A 166 -48.11 -11.48 7.17
CA ARG A 166 -48.60 -10.70 6.02
C ARG A 166 -48.89 -11.64 4.82
N SER A 167 -49.75 -11.23 3.89
CA SER A 167 -50.07 -12.01 2.68
C SER A 167 -50.47 -11.12 1.49
N GLU A 168 -50.28 -11.60 0.26
CA GLU A 168 -50.76 -10.91 -0.96
C GLU A 168 -52.27 -11.04 -1.17
N GLY A 169 -52.82 -12.23 -0.89
CA GLY A 169 -54.21 -12.59 -1.26
C GLY A 169 -55.27 -12.16 -0.25
N ALA A 170 -54.85 -11.60 0.89
CA ALA A 170 -55.64 -11.38 2.09
C ALA A 170 -54.96 -10.32 2.97
N THR A 171 -55.73 -9.51 3.70
CA THR A 171 -55.19 -8.44 4.57
C THR A 171 -54.24 -8.97 5.65
N CYS A 172 -54.43 -10.22 6.09
CA CYS A 172 -53.58 -10.92 7.06
C CYS A 172 -53.30 -12.35 6.59
N GLY A 173 -52.09 -12.83 6.86
CA GLY A 173 -51.59 -14.18 6.57
C GLY A 173 -51.99 -15.22 7.62
N PRO A 174 -51.32 -16.39 7.65
CA PRO A 174 -51.47 -17.38 8.72
C PRO A 174 -50.96 -16.87 10.08
N VAL A 175 -51.43 -17.52 11.16
CA VAL A 175 -51.10 -17.18 12.54
C VAL A 175 -49.62 -17.44 12.89
N MET A 176 -48.98 -16.53 13.63
CA MET A 176 -47.57 -16.64 14.03
C MET A 176 -47.43 -17.10 15.49
N ALA A 177 -46.80 -18.25 15.70
CA ALA A 177 -46.53 -18.80 17.03
C ALA A 177 -45.48 -17.97 17.78
N GLN A 178 -44.29 -17.83 17.20
CA GLN A 178 -43.25 -16.87 17.62
C GLN A 178 -43.62 -15.47 17.16
N GLY A 179 -43.15 -14.41 17.84
CA GLY A 179 -43.45 -13.01 17.50
C GLY A 179 -44.89 -12.56 17.77
N GLY A 180 -45.89 -13.38 17.44
CA GLY A 180 -47.33 -13.12 17.58
C GLY A 180 -47.94 -13.68 18.86
N VAL A 181 -48.48 -14.89 18.80
CA VAL A 181 -49.28 -15.49 19.89
C VAL A 181 -48.49 -15.60 21.20
N GLN A 182 -47.22 -16.00 21.15
CA GLN A 182 -46.37 -16.02 22.35
C GLN A 182 -46.09 -14.62 22.93
N ALA A 183 -46.01 -13.56 22.10
CA ALA A 183 -45.84 -12.19 22.58
C ALA A 183 -47.12 -11.64 23.21
N LEU A 184 -48.28 -11.90 22.59
CA LEU A 184 -49.58 -11.56 23.16
C LEU A 184 -49.78 -12.25 24.52
N GLU A 185 -49.48 -13.55 24.62
CA GLU A 185 -49.54 -14.29 25.88
C GLU A 185 -48.50 -13.79 26.90
N ALA A 186 -47.30 -13.34 26.48
CA ALA A 186 -46.32 -12.74 27.36
C ALA A 186 -46.79 -11.39 27.93
N MET A 187 -47.50 -10.57 27.15
CA MET A 187 -48.14 -9.34 27.64
C MET A 187 -49.20 -9.65 28.71
N LEU A 188 -50.06 -10.64 28.47
CA LEU A 188 -51.11 -11.05 29.42
C LEU A 188 -50.51 -11.68 30.69
N PHE A 189 -49.51 -12.55 30.56
CA PHE A 189 -48.77 -13.13 31.68
C PHE A 189 -48.05 -12.06 32.53
N ALA A 190 -47.48 -11.02 31.91
CA ALA A 190 -46.84 -9.92 32.62
C ALA A 190 -47.83 -9.06 33.41
N LEU A 191 -49.05 -8.86 32.90
CA LEU A 191 -50.13 -8.22 33.66
C LEU A 191 -50.54 -9.07 34.87
N ASP A 192 -50.72 -10.39 34.69
CA ASP A 192 -51.01 -11.31 35.80
C ASP A 192 -49.86 -11.36 36.83
N ALA A 193 -48.61 -11.25 36.39
CA ALA A 193 -47.44 -11.19 37.26
C ALA A 193 -47.38 -9.88 38.06
N ALA A 194 -47.58 -8.73 37.40
CA ALA A 194 -47.63 -7.43 38.05
C ALA A 194 -48.77 -7.32 39.08
N ALA A 195 -49.93 -7.93 38.77
CA ALA A 195 -51.05 -8.03 39.71
C ALA A 195 -50.72 -8.93 40.92
N ARG A 196 -50.17 -10.14 40.69
CA ARG A 196 -49.81 -11.08 41.76
C ARG A 196 -48.71 -10.56 42.69
N ALA A 197 -47.77 -9.78 42.16
CA ALA A 197 -46.68 -9.17 42.93
C ALA A 197 -47.04 -7.79 43.53
N GLY A 198 -48.27 -7.30 43.33
CA GLY A 198 -48.74 -6.04 43.94
C GLY A 198 -48.06 -4.78 43.40
N LEU A 199 -47.64 -4.77 42.13
CA LEU A 199 -47.03 -3.59 41.50
C LEU A 199 -48.07 -2.51 41.20
N ALA A 200 -49.30 -2.90 40.86
CA ALA A 200 -50.40 -1.97 40.62
C ALA A 200 -50.83 -1.27 41.93
N PRO A 201 -51.31 -0.01 41.89
CA PRO A 201 -51.72 0.70 43.10
C PRO A 201 -52.84 -0.03 43.89
N PRO A 202 -52.96 0.21 45.21
CA PRO A 202 -53.99 -0.43 46.03
C PRO A 202 -55.39 -0.19 45.46
N ALA A 203 -56.15 -1.27 45.24
CA ALA A 203 -57.48 -1.23 44.60
C ALA A 203 -57.53 -0.53 43.21
N VAL A 204 -56.45 -0.64 42.42
CA VAL A 204 -56.41 -0.26 41.00
C VAL A 204 -55.97 -1.47 40.18
N ARG A 205 -56.77 -1.84 39.16
CA ARG A 205 -56.46 -2.92 38.22
C ARG A 205 -55.88 -2.38 36.92
N LEU A 206 -54.82 -3.01 36.44
CA LEU A 206 -54.34 -2.85 35.06
C LEU A 206 -55.12 -3.79 34.15
N GLY A 207 -55.69 -3.27 33.07
CA GLY A 207 -56.38 -4.02 32.03
C GLY A 207 -55.72 -3.84 30.66
N ALA A 208 -56.22 -4.57 29.66
CA ALA A 208 -55.67 -4.62 28.33
C ALA A 208 -56.76 -4.56 27.24
N HIS A 209 -56.39 -3.99 26.10
CA HIS A 209 -57.14 -4.09 24.86
C HIS A 209 -56.15 -4.34 23.72
N VAL A 210 -55.96 -5.62 23.37
CA VAL A 210 -54.94 -6.05 22.40
C VAL A 210 -55.58 -6.30 21.04
N LEU A 211 -54.99 -5.71 20.02
CA LEU A 211 -55.37 -5.82 18.61
C LEU A 211 -54.20 -6.40 17.80
N ASP A 212 -54.53 -6.93 16.62
CA ASP A 212 -53.60 -7.53 15.67
C ASP A 212 -53.19 -6.51 14.59
N ASP A 213 -51.91 -6.40 14.26
CA ASP A 213 -51.39 -5.56 13.17
C ASP A 213 -51.00 -6.33 11.90
N CYS A 214 -50.97 -7.67 11.96
CA CYS A 214 -50.62 -8.55 10.83
C CYS A 214 -49.27 -8.24 10.13
N ASP A 215 -48.30 -7.60 10.81
CA ASP A 215 -47.07 -7.03 10.22
C ASP A 215 -47.35 -6.10 9.01
N ASN A 216 -48.50 -5.43 9.03
CA ASN A 216 -48.97 -4.55 7.96
C ASN A 216 -49.13 -3.11 8.50
N ASP A 217 -48.37 -2.16 7.96
CA ASP A 217 -48.30 -0.80 8.51
C ASP A 217 -49.63 -0.04 8.38
N THR A 218 -50.39 -0.35 7.33
CA THR A 218 -51.67 0.26 7.00
C THR A 218 -52.79 -0.33 7.85
N TYR A 219 -52.81 -1.65 8.04
CA TYR A 219 -53.79 -2.33 8.91
C TYR A 219 -53.51 -2.07 10.40
N GLY A 220 -52.25 -2.07 10.82
CA GLY A 220 -51.85 -1.68 12.17
C GLY A 220 -52.18 -0.21 12.49
N LEU A 221 -52.10 0.69 11.51
CA LEU A 221 -52.60 2.06 11.65
C LEU A 221 -54.13 2.10 11.78
N GLU A 222 -54.88 1.29 11.01
CA GLU A 222 -56.34 1.17 11.16
C GLU A 222 -56.73 0.68 12.56
N MET A 223 -56.00 -0.31 13.11
CA MET A 223 -56.24 -0.79 14.46
C MET A 223 -55.83 0.23 15.53
N ALA A 224 -54.78 1.03 15.30
CA ALA A 224 -54.41 2.13 16.20
C ALA A 224 -55.45 3.27 16.22
N LEU A 225 -56.29 3.43 15.19
CA LEU A 225 -57.46 4.32 15.26
C LEU A 225 -58.48 3.87 16.31
N ASP A 226 -58.52 2.58 16.67
CA ASP A 226 -59.44 2.08 17.71
C ASP A 226 -59.04 2.56 19.12
N PHE A 227 -57.74 2.62 19.40
CA PHE A 227 -57.22 3.10 20.69
C PHE A 227 -57.60 4.55 21.01
N ILE A 228 -57.74 5.39 19.97
CA ILE A 228 -58.08 6.82 20.12
C ILE A 228 -59.59 7.09 20.09
N LYS A 229 -60.44 6.14 19.65
CA LYS A 229 -61.90 6.33 19.60
C LYS A 229 -62.48 6.70 20.94
N GLY A 230 -62.03 6.06 22.03
CA GLY A 230 -62.42 6.40 23.40
C GLY A 230 -62.16 7.87 23.71
N SER A 231 -60.93 8.34 23.44
CA SER A 231 -60.49 9.72 23.66
C SER A 231 -61.21 10.76 22.77
N ILE A 232 -61.73 10.37 21.61
CA ILE A 232 -62.52 11.25 20.73
C ILE A 232 -63.97 11.38 21.24
N SER A 233 -64.60 10.29 21.72
CA SER A 233 -65.97 10.34 22.27
C SER A 233 -66.15 11.40 23.36
N ASN A 234 -65.11 11.60 24.18
CA ASN A 234 -65.14 12.51 25.33
C ASN A 234 -65.05 14.00 24.91
N ILE A 235 -65.27 14.30 23.63
CA ILE A 235 -65.31 15.64 23.03
C ILE A 235 -66.72 15.94 22.48
N ASP A 236 -67.47 14.90 22.07
CA ASP A 236 -68.78 15.01 21.39
C ASP A 236 -69.91 14.41 22.26
N ASP A 237 -70.31 15.12 23.33
CA ASP A 237 -71.28 14.67 24.35
C ASP A 237 -72.75 14.48 23.86
N GLU A 238 -73.06 14.64 22.56
CA GLU A 238 -74.45 14.67 22.04
C GLU A 238 -74.82 13.63 20.96
N GLU A 239 -73.96 12.68 20.55
CA GLU A 239 -74.36 11.68 19.53
C GLU A 239 -75.05 10.42 20.10
N TYR A 240 -76.19 10.05 19.50
CA TYR A 240 -77.15 9.06 20.00
C TYR A 240 -76.57 7.64 20.18
N ALA A 241 -76.49 7.19 21.44
CA ALA A 241 -75.99 5.87 21.80
C ALA A 241 -76.96 4.70 21.51
N CYS A 242 -76.84 4.08 20.34
CA CYS A 242 -77.30 2.70 20.15
C CYS A 242 -76.44 1.75 21.03
N ASN A 243 -77.08 1.04 21.96
CA ASN A 243 -76.47 0.34 23.12
C ASN A 243 -75.76 1.25 24.13
N ALA A 244 -76.54 1.79 25.08
CA ALA A 244 -76.06 2.53 26.25
C ALA A 244 -75.14 1.74 27.23
N SER A 245 -74.95 0.44 27.02
CA SER A 245 -74.07 -0.40 27.85
C SER A 245 -72.58 -0.38 27.43
N ALA A 246 -72.25 0.23 26.28
CA ALA A 246 -70.91 0.18 25.70
C ALA A 246 -70.01 1.33 26.21
N VAL A 247 -69.51 1.22 27.45
CA VAL A 247 -68.50 2.14 27.99
C VAL A 247 -67.23 2.09 27.14
N ARG A 248 -66.96 3.15 26.38
CA ARG A 248 -65.78 3.24 25.52
C ARG A 248 -64.52 3.36 26.37
N LYS A 249 -63.59 2.41 26.23
CA LYS A 249 -62.36 2.33 27.03
C LYS A 249 -61.36 3.40 26.57
N VAL A 250 -60.78 4.14 27.51
CA VAL A 250 -59.72 5.14 27.25
C VAL A 250 -58.37 4.46 27.41
N ILE A 251 -57.58 4.42 26.33
CA ILE A 251 -56.24 3.84 26.33
C ILE A 251 -55.23 4.82 26.92
N SER A 252 -54.54 4.40 27.99
CA SER A 252 -53.58 5.26 28.71
C SER A 252 -52.14 5.16 28.21
N GLY A 253 -51.82 4.08 27.48
CA GLY A 253 -50.52 3.81 26.87
C GLY A 253 -50.61 2.57 25.98
N VAL A 254 -49.68 2.40 25.03
CA VAL A 254 -49.67 1.28 24.08
C VAL A 254 -48.38 0.47 24.17
N VAL A 255 -48.50 -0.86 24.25
CA VAL A 255 -47.41 -1.83 24.09
C VAL A 255 -47.39 -2.32 22.65
N GLY A 256 -46.22 -2.29 22.00
CA GLY A 256 -46.08 -2.51 20.55
C GLY A 256 -46.11 -1.20 19.74
N ALA A 257 -46.27 -1.22 18.42
CA ALA A 257 -46.23 -2.39 17.53
C ALA A 257 -44.89 -3.14 17.62
N ALA A 258 -44.84 -4.36 17.10
CA ALA A 258 -43.60 -5.09 16.92
C ALA A 258 -42.75 -4.49 15.78
N SER A 259 -43.35 -4.37 14.59
CA SER A 259 -42.68 -3.97 13.36
C SER A 259 -42.30 -2.48 13.33
N SER A 260 -41.05 -2.16 12.92
CA SER A 260 -40.56 -0.78 12.87
C SER A 260 -41.36 0.12 11.94
N VAL A 261 -41.90 -0.40 10.83
CA VAL A 261 -42.74 0.37 9.90
C VAL A 261 -44.08 0.72 10.54
N THR A 262 -44.78 -0.25 11.12
CA THR A 262 -46.03 -0.05 11.85
C THR A 262 -45.84 0.90 13.02
N SER A 263 -44.77 0.75 13.81
CA SER A 263 -44.45 1.67 14.91
C SER A 263 -44.24 3.12 14.46
N VAL A 264 -43.67 3.37 13.27
CA VAL A 264 -43.56 4.74 12.73
C VAL A 264 -44.94 5.33 12.41
N GLN A 265 -45.86 4.57 11.81
CA GLN A 265 -47.21 5.07 11.53
C GLN A 265 -48.00 5.32 12.83
N VAL A 266 -47.97 4.33 13.74
CA VAL A 266 -48.71 4.35 15.01
C VAL A 266 -48.20 5.46 15.93
N ALA A 267 -46.89 5.65 16.06
CA ALA A 267 -46.32 6.75 16.86
C ALA A 267 -46.70 8.13 16.32
N ASN A 268 -46.82 8.28 14.99
CA ASN A 268 -47.25 9.53 14.36
C ASN A 268 -48.71 9.88 14.69
N LEU A 269 -49.56 8.88 14.94
CA LEU A 269 -50.96 9.03 15.40
C LEU A 269 -51.02 9.27 16.92
N LEU A 270 -50.45 8.37 17.73
CA LEU A 270 -50.58 8.36 19.19
C LEU A 270 -50.04 9.64 19.85
N ARG A 271 -48.98 10.24 19.29
CA ARG A 271 -48.43 11.53 19.75
C ARG A 271 -49.43 12.69 19.69
N LEU A 272 -50.38 12.67 18.75
CA LEU A 272 -51.41 13.72 18.62
C LEU A 272 -52.37 13.70 19.82
N PHE A 273 -52.68 12.50 20.31
CA PHE A 273 -53.50 12.24 21.49
C PHE A 273 -52.67 12.14 22.78
N LYS A 274 -51.35 12.38 22.71
CA LYS A 274 -50.37 12.31 23.81
C LYS A 274 -50.34 10.95 24.53
N ILE A 275 -50.63 9.87 23.80
CA ILE A 275 -50.59 8.50 24.34
C ILE A 275 -49.15 7.97 24.23
N PRO A 276 -48.48 7.62 25.34
CA PRO A 276 -47.14 7.03 25.31
C PRO A 276 -47.15 5.61 24.74
N GLN A 277 -46.09 5.27 24.00
CA GLN A 277 -45.91 3.98 23.34
C GLN A 277 -44.59 3.33 23.78
N VAL A 278 -44.63 2.04 24.14
CA VAL A 278 -43.46 1.20 24.41
C VAL A 278 -43.44 0.05 23.41
N SER A 279 -42.58 0.12 22.39
CA SER A 279 -42.36 -1.02 21.49
C SER A 279 -41.39 -2.03 22.13
N PHE A 280 -41.57 -3.31 21.78
CA PHE A 280 -40.71 -4.41 22.22
C PHE A 280 -39.79 -4.96 21.11
N PHE A 281 -40.08 -4.76 19.81
CA PHE A 281 -39.24 -5.23 18.69
C PHE A 281 -38.89 -4.16 17.62
N SER A 282 -39.36 -2.91 17.72
CA SER A 282 -39.07 -1.89 16.70
C SER A 282 -37.71 -1.22 16.92
N THR A 283 -36.66 -1.71 16.28
CA THR A 283 -35.25 -1.32 16.48
C THR A 283 -34.72 -0.14 15.65
N SER A 284 -35.47 0.31 14.63
CA SER A 284 -35.04 1.38 13.68
C SER A 284 -34.45 2.63 14.37
N PRO A 285 -33.30 3.18 13.92
CA PRO A 285 -32.69 4.37 14.52
C PRO A 285 -33.54 5.64 14.40
N GLU A 286 -34.47 5.69 13.45
CA GLU A 286 -35.33 6.87 13.24
C GLU A 286 -36.25 7.15 14.44
N LEU A 287 -36.66 6.11 15.16
CA LEU A 287 -37.53 6.16 16.33
C LEU A 287 -36.85 6.73 17.61
N SER A 288 -35.52 6.83 17.63
CA SER A 288 -34.78 7.52 18.70
C SER A 288 -34.99 9.05 18.64
N ASN A 289 -35.39 9.61 17.49
CA ASN A 289 -35.54 11.05 17.31
C ASN A 289 -36.79 11.62 18.00
N LYS A 290 -36.63 12.03 19.27
CA LYS A 290 -37.75 12.55 20.10
C LYS A 290 -38.25 13.94 19.71
N ALA A 291 -37.61 14.63 18.77
CA ALA A 291 -38.20 15.83 18.15
C ALA A 291 -39.32 15.49 17.14
N ARG A 292 -39.39 14.23 16.68
CA ARG A 292 -40.48 13.70 15.85
C ARG A 292 -41.38 12.73 16.63
N PHE A 293 -40.76 11.80 17.36
CA PHE A 293 -41.39 10.69 18.07
C PHE A 293 -41.34 10.89 19.59
N GLU A 294 -41.82 12.04 20.08
CA GLU A 294 -41.76 12.42 21.50
C GLU A 294 -42.35 11.34 22.43
N TYR A 295 -43.50 10.76 22.06
CA TYR A 295 -44.23 9.78 22.87
C TYR A 295 -43.76 8.32 22.69
N PHE A 296 -42.74 8.08 21.86
CA PHE A 296 -42.21 6.73 21.61
C PHE A 296 -41.02 6.38 22.52
N THR A 297 -41.06 5.18 23.07
CA THR A 297 -39.99 4.51 23.84
C THR A 297 -39.95 3.02 23.46
N ARG A 298 -38.89 2.30 23.82
CA ARG A 298 -38.77 0.85 23.55
C ARG A 298 -37.84 0.13 24.52
N THR A 299 -38.13 -1.14 24.78
CA THR A 299 -37.34 -2.00 25.67
C THR A 299 -36.17 -2.71 24.98
N ILE A 300 -36.21 -2.80 23.65
CA ILE A 300 -35.13 -3.30 22.79
C ILE A 300 -34.16 -2.16 22.42
N PRO A 301 -32.85 -2.40 22.26
CA PRO A 301 -31.90 -1.39 21.79
C PRO A 301 -32.09 -1.03 20.30
N SER A 302 -31.44 0.05 19.87
CA SER A 302 -31.48 0.50 18.47
C SER A 302 -30.46 -0.20 17.56
N ASP A 303 -30.82 -0.41 16.28
CA ASP A 303 -29.92 -0.89 15.22
C ASP A 303 -28.61 -0.10 15.12
N LEU A 304 -28.58 1.16 15.58
CA LEU A 304 -27.37 1.99 15.65
C LEU A 304 -26.21 1.29 16.40
N HIS A 305 -26.51 0.42 17.36
CA HIS A 305 -25.51 -0.37 18.08
C HIS A 305 -25.24 -1.72 17.39
N GLN A 306 -26.27 -2.33 16.80
CA GLN A 306 -26.16 -3.56 16.03
C GLN A 306 -25.26 -3.39 14.79
N VAL A 307 -25.47 -2.34 14.00
CA VAL A 307 -24.66 -2.01 12.80
C VAL A 307 -23.19 -1.83 13.17
N ARG A 308 -22.89 -1.22 14.33
CA ARG A 308 -21.50 -1.12 14.85
C ARG A 308 -20.92 -2.50 15.17
N ALA A 309 -21.68 -3.37 15.84
CA ALA A 309 -21.27 -4.75 16.08
C ALA A 309 -21.01 -5.52 14.78
N MET A 310 -21.87 -5.35 13.76
CA MET A 310 -21.70 -5.95 12.44
C MET A 310 -20.42 -5.47 11.73
N VAL A 311 -20.09 -4.17 11.82
CA VAL A 311 -18.84 -3.61 11.27
C VAL A 311 -17.61 -4.17 11.99
N GLU A 312 -17.63 -4.30 13.32
CA GLU A 312 -16.52 -4.92 14.06
C GLU A 312 -16.39 -6.43 13.77
N ILE A 313 -17.49 -7.15 13.50
CA ILE A 313 -17.45 -8.54 13.00
C ILE A 313 -16.76 -8.60 11.63
N VAL A 314 -17.17 -7.78 10.67
CA VAL A 314 -16.57 -7.71 9.32
C VAL A 314 -15.07 -7.41 9.39
N LYS A 315 -14.65 -6.49 10.27
CA LYS A 315 -13.24 -6.19 10.56
C LYS A 315 -12.50 -7.38 11.17
N LYS A 316 -13.10 -8.09 12.12
CA LYS A 316 -12.54 -9.28 12.77
C LYS A 316 -12.37 -10.47 11.80
N LEU A 317 -13.24 -10.57 10.79
CA LEU A 317 -13.15 -11.54 9.68
C LEU A 317 -12.11 -11.16 8.61
N GLY A 318 -11.53 -9.95 8.68
CA GLY A 318 -10.53 -9.46 7.71
C GLY A 318 -11.12 -9.04 6.35
N TRP A 319 -12.44 -8.91 6.24
CA TRP A 319 -13.11 -8.55 4.99
C TRP A 319 -12.98 -7.06 4.67
N ARG A 320 -12.63 -6.72 3.41
CA ARG A 320 -12.50 -5.34 2.91
C ARG A 320 -13.37 -5.04 1.68
N TYR A 321 -14.02 -6.05 1.12
CA TYR A 321 -14.92 -5.90 -0.02
C TYR A 321 -16.14 -6.79 0.21
N VAL A 322 -17.28 -6.20 0.52
CA VAL A 322 -18.50 -6.90 0.93
C VAL A 322 -19.68 -6.53 0.06
N SER A 323 -20.64 -7.43 -0.12
CA SER A 323 -21.95 -7.09 -0.66
C SER A 323 -22.94 -6.80 0.46
N ILE A 324 -23.99 -6.02 0.19
CA ILE A 324 -25.05 -5.72 1.17
C ILE A 324 -26.41 -6.00 0.56
N ILE A 325 -27.26 -6.69 1.32
CA ILE A 325 -28.69 -6.87 1.06
C ILE A 325 -29.44 -6.15 2.18
N TYR A 326 -30.37 -5.25 1.86
CA TYR A 326 -31.18 -4.55 2.85
C TYR A 326 -32.66 -4.47 2.45
N GLU A 327 -33.54 -4.48 3.44
CA GLU A 327 -34.98 -4.32 3.26
C GLU A 327 -35.35 -2.89 2.83
N GLU A 328 -36.26 -2.77 1.86
CA GLU A 328 -36.80 -1.48 1.39
C GLU A 328 -37.85 -0.93 2.37
N SER A 329 -37.41 -0.67 3.60
CA SER A 329 -38.22 -0.18 4.71
C SER A 329 -37.45 0.78 5.62
N ASN A 330 -38.15 1.46 6.55
CA ASN A 330 -37.52 2.34 7.55
C ASN A 330 -36.61 1.59 8.56
N TYR A 331 -36.60 0.25 8.56
CA TYR A 331 -35.64 -0.58 9.28
C TYR A 331 -34.39 -0.79 8.41
N GLY A 332 -34.52 -1.49 7.27
CA GLY A 332 -33.39 -1.80 6.38
C GLY A 332 -32.68 -0.58 5.80
N ILE A 333 -33.41 0.45 5.35
CA ILE A 333 -32.82 1.66 4.75
C ILE A 333 -32.02 2.46 5.80
N LYS A 334 -32.51 2.56 7.05
CA LYS A 334 -31.84 3.36 8.09
C LYS A 334 -30.64 2.66 8.70
N ALA A 335 -30.67 1.34 8.80
CA ALA A 335 -29.47 0.57 9.06
C ALA A 335 -28.45 0.66 7.92
N PHE A 336 -28.91 0.62 6.66
CA PHE A 336 -28.05 0.77 5.48
C PHE A 336 -27.35 2.15 5.43
N GLU A 337 -28.04 3.25 5.74
CA GLU A 337 -27.44 4.61 5.78
C GLU A 337 -26.28 4.72 6.78
N GLU A 338 -26.42 4.16 7.99
CA GLU A 338 -25.34 4.10 8.99
C GLU A 338 -24.25 3.10 8.60
N LEU A 339 -24.61 1.95 8.01
CA LEU A 339 -23.67 0.92 7.58
C LEU A 339 -22.76 1.41 6.44
N GLU A 340 -23.31 2.07 5.42
CA GLU A 340 -22.54 2.69 4.33
C GLU A 340 -21.58 3.76 4.89
N THR A 341 -22.03 4.51 5.90
CA THR A 341 -21.21 5.51 6.60
C THR A 341 -20.08 4.89 7.44
N LEU A 342 -20.33 3.78 8.14
CA LEU A 342 -19.35 3.14 9.02
C LEU A 342 -18.35 2.26 8.27
N LEU A 343 -18.75 1.55 7.21
CA LEU A 343 -17.84 0.78 6.36
C LEU A 343 -16.82 1.69 5.66
N ALA A 344 -17.29 2.82 5.12
CA ALA A 344 -16.43 3.82 4.48
C ALA A 344 -15.42 4.47 5.46
N ARG A 345 -15.74 4.53 6.76
CA ARG A 345 -14.81 5.01 7.82
C ARG A 345 -13.77 3.97 8.26
N ASN A 346 -13.89 2.72 7.82
CA ASN A 346 -13.00 1.61 8.19
C ASN A 346 -12.30 1.00 6.94
N ASP A 347 -12.26 1.73 5.83
CA ASP A 347 -11.66 1.31 4.54
C ASP A 347 -12.25 0.01 3.97
N ILE A 348 -13.54 -0.24 4.19
CA ILE A 348 -14.28 -1.39 3.65
C ILE A 348 -15.20 -0.91 2.53
N CYS A 349 -15.04 -1.46 1.33
CA CYS A 349 -15.85 -1.10 0.17
C CYS A 349 -17.06 -2.02 -0.04
N ILE A 350 -18.12 -1.45 -0.61
CA ILE A 350 -19.34 -2.14 -0.99
C ILE A 350 -19.23 -2.56 -2.46
N ALA A 351 -19.36 -3.85 -2.75
CA ALA A 351 -19.24 -4.44 -4.08
C ALA A 351 -20.55 -4.41 -4.88
N VAL A 352 -21.64 -4.75 -4.20
CA VAL A 352 -23.01 -4.80 -4.70
C VAL A 352 -23.91 -4.39 -3.54
N LYS A 353 -24.94 -3.56 -3.80
CA LYS A 353 -25.97 -3.24 -2.81
C LYS A 353 -27.37 -3.45 -3.37
N GLU A 354 -28.11 -4.35 -2.74
CA GLU A 354 -29.39 -4.87 -3.22
C GLU A 354 -30.54 -4.60 -2.25
N ARG A 355 -31.73 -4.41 -2.79
CA ARG A 355 -32.97 -4.18 -2.02
C ARG A 355 -33.86 -5.41 -2.01
N LEU A 356 -34.37 -5.77 -0.84
CA LEU A 356 -35.50 -6.66 -0.67
C LEU A 356 -36.76 -5.80 -0.68
N VAL A 357 -37.57 -5.94 -1.73
CA VAL A 357 -38.83 -5.19 -1.88
C VAL A 357 -39.81 -5.70 -0.83
N LYS A 358 -40.34 -4.79 0.01
CA LYS A 358 -41.29 -5.14 1.09
C LYS A 358 -42.77 -5.08 0.65
N ASP A 359 -43.09 -4.37 -0.42
CA ASP A 359 -44.48 -4.08 -0.79
C ASP A 359 -45.22 -5.28 -1.41
N SER A 360 -46.54 -5.35 -1.16
CA SER A 360 -47.50 -6.39 -1.60
C SER A 360 -47.43 -7.74 -0.87
N GLY A 361 -46.23 -8.30 -0.68
CA GLY A 361 -46.03 -9.62 -0.10
C GLY A 361 -44.82 -10.35 -0.69
N GLU A 362 -44.89 -11.68 -0.85
CA GLU A 362 -43.77 -12.49 -1.37
C GLU A 362 -43.36 -12.05 -2.77
N ALA A 363 -42.25 -11.31 -2.89
CA ALA A 363 -41.69 -10.93 -4.18
C ALA A 363 -41.44 -12.18 -5.05
N ASP A 364 -41.81 -12.13 -6.34
CA ASP A 364 -41.62 -13.19 -7.35
C ASP A 364 -40.25 -13.88 -7.14
N GLU A 365 -40.19 -15.22 -7.12
CA GLU A 365 -38.94 -15.99 -6.92
C GLU A 365 -37.79 -15.46 -7.80
N ARG A 366 -38.13 -14.97 -9.01
CA ARG A 366 -37.22 -14.34 -9.97
C ARG A 366 -36.54 -13.08 -9.44
N ALA A 367 -37.16 -12.31 -8.54
CA ALA A 367 -36.57 -11.13 -7.91
C ALA A 367 -35.42 -11.54 -6.98
N TYR A 368 -35.63 -12.56 -6.14
CA TYR A 368 -34.58 -13.13 -5.29
C TYR A 368 -33.48 -13.81 -6.12
N ASP A 369 -33.84 -14.57 -7.16
CA ASP A 369 -32.88 -15.16 -8.10
C ASP A 369 -32.05 -14.05 -8.81
N ALA A 370 -32.67 -12.92 -9.16
CA ALA A 370 -31.98 -11.79 -9.77
C ALA A 370 -31.06 -11.04 -8.77
N ILE A 371 -31.41 -10.95 -7.49
CA ILE A 371 -30.52 -10.43 -6.42
C ILE A 371 -29.27 -11.32 -6.33
N VAL A 372 -29.44 -12.63 -6.17
CA VAL A 372 -28.32 -13.57 -6.05
C VAL A 372 -27.48 -13.61 -7.34
N THR A 373 -28.09 -13.45 -8.51
CA THR A 373 -27.36 -13.26 -9.79
C THR A 373 -26.48 -12.01 -9.77
N ARG A 374 -26.94 -10.89 -9.19
CA ARG A 374 -26.15 -9.67 -9.06
C ARG A 374 -25.01 -9.81 -8.04
N LEU A 375 -25.21 -10.54 -6.93
CA LEU A 375 -24.14 -10.91 -6.00
C LEU A 375 -23.05 -11.75 -6.71
N LEU A 376 -23.46 -12.78 -7.46
CA LEU A 376 -22.55 -13.65 -8.22
C LEU A 376 -21.76 -12.92 -9.31
N SER A 377 -22.18 -11.73 -9.74
CA SER A 377 -21.43 -10.90 -10.70
C SER A 377 -20.11 -10.33 -10.14
N ARG A 378 -19.96 -10.29 -8.81
CA ARG A 378 -18.73 -9.88 -8.11
C ARG A 378 -18.19 -11.03 -7.25
N PRO A 379 -17.63 -12.11 -7.85
CA PRO A 379 -17.24 -13.33 -7.12
C PRO A 379 -16.14 -13.14 -6.05
N ARG A 380 -15.50 -11.97 -6.02
CA ARG A 380 -14.52 -11.53 -5.01
C ARG A 380 -15.17 -10.97 -3.72
N ALA A 381 -16.46 -10.65 -3.76
CA ALA A 381 -17.25 -10.16 -2.62
C ALA A 381 -17.99 -11.34 -1.95
N ARG A 382 -17.21 -12.20 -1.29
CA ARG A 382 -17.66 -13.43 -0.63
C ARG A 382 -18.45 -13.14 0.65
N GLY A 383 -18.10 -12.09 1.38
CA GLY A 383 -18.82 -11.61 2.54
C GLY A 383 -20.05 -10.81 2.15
N VAL A 384 -21.22 -11.20 2.68
CA VAL A 384 -22.50 -10.54 2.41
C VAL A 384 -23.18 -10.15 3.72
N ILE A 385 -23.49 -8.86 3.87
CA ILE A 385 -24.23 -8.33 5.01
C ILE A 385 -25.72 -8.33 4.66
N VAL A 386 -26.58 -8.86 5.54
CA VAL A 386 -28.02 -9.01 5.27
C VAL A 386 -28.84 -8.40 6.40
N PHE A 387 -29.59 -7.34 6.06
CA PHE A 387 -30.36 -6.53 6.99
C PHE A 387 -31.84 -6.48 6.61
N GLY A 388 -32.64 -7.40 7.18
CA GLY A 388 -34.06 -7.57 6.84
C GLY A 388 -34.80 -8.52 7.77
N SER A 389 -36.12 -8.59 7.60
CA SER A 389 -37.03 -9.57 8.21
C SER A 389 -36.81 -11.00 7.71
N ASP A 390 -37.22 -11.98 8.51
CA ASP A 390 -37.08 -13.41 8.23
C ASP A 390 -37.80 -13.88 6.96
N GLN A 391 -39.01 -13.38 6.67
CA GLN A 391 -39.76 -13.68 5.44
C GLN A 391 -38.93 -13.40 4.17
N GLU A 392 -38.45 -12.17 3.99
CA GLU A 392 -37.65 -11.78 2.82
C GLU A 392 -36.30 -12.50 2.76
N VAL A 393 -35.65 -12.76 3.91
CA VAL A 393 -34.37 -13.48 3.93
C VAL A 393 -34.54 -14.98 3.64
N ALA A 394 -35.64 -15.62 4.07
CA ALA A 394 -35.98 -16.98 3.66
C ALA A 394 -36.11 -17.10 2.13
N GLY A 395 -36.71 -16.09 1.48
CA GLY A 395 -36.78 -15.98 0.01
C GLY A 395 -35.40 -15.91 -0.67
N VAL A 396 -34.46 -15.14 -0.09
CA VAL A 396 -33.06 -15.09 -0.56
C VAL A 396 -32.36 -16.44 -0.37
N MET A 397 -32.47 -17.07 0.80
CA MET A 397 -31.80 -18.34 1.09
C MET A 397 -32.34 -19.49 0.22
N ALA A 398 -33.64 -19.47 -0.08
CA ALA A 398 -34.24 -20.35 -1.08
C ALA A 398 -33.65 -20.10 -2.48
N ALA A 399 -33.48 -18.84 -2.91
CA ALA A 399 -32.83 -18.51 -4.19
C ALA A 399 -31.38 -18.99 -4.29
N VAL A 400 -30.58 -18.78 -3.22
CA VAL A 400 -29.21 -19.28 -3.10
C VAL A 400 -29.17 -20.81 -3.28
N ARG A 401 -30.12 -21.54 -2.68
CA ARG A 401 -30.25 -22.99 -2.83
C ARG A 401 -30.73 -23.40 -4.23
N ARG A 402 -31.77 -22.75 -4.78
CA ARG A 402 -32.29 -23.00 -6.16
C ARG A 402 -31.17 -22.88 -7.20
N MET A 403 -30.35 -21.82 -7.09
CA MET A 403 -29.26 -21.54 -8.03
C MET A 403 -27.91 -22.17 -7.66
N ARG A 404 -27.86 -23.06 -6.65
CA ARG A 404 -26.65 -23.80 -6.23
C ARG A 404 -25.47 -22.91 -5.82
N ALA A 405 -25.76 -21.79 -5.16
CA ALA A 405 -24.78 -20.81 -4.67
C ALA A 405 -24.44 -20.99 -3.17
N THR A 406 -24.70 -22.17 -2.59
CA THR A 406 -24.49 -22.51 -1.17
C THR A 406 -23.06 -22.33 -0.67
N ASP A 407 -22.09 -22.42 -1.57
CA ASP A 407 -20.65 -22.28 -1.30
C ASP A 407 -20.08 -20.97 -1.90
N ALA A 408 -20.95 -20.04 -2.27
CA ALA A 408 -20.57 -18.76 -2.88
C ALA A 408 -20.32 -17.63 -1.86
N PHE A 409 -20.97 -17.69 -0.68
CA PHE A 409 -21.05 -16.56 0.25
C PHE A 409 -20.84 -16.98 1.72
N GLY A 410 -20.44 -16.01 2.54
CA GLY A 410 -20.52 -16.07 4.00
C GLY A 410 -21.29 -14.86 4.52
N TRP A 411 -22.16 -15.05 5.51
CA TRP A 411 -23.20 -14.08 5.85
C TRP A 411 -22.96 -13.37 7.20
N VAL A 412 -23.27 -12.08 7.26
CA VAL A 412 -23.39 -11.30 8.51
C VAL A 412 -24.82 -10.75 8.63
N GLY A 413 -25.60 -11.31 9.56
CA GLY A 413 -27.04 -11.06 9.68
C GLY A 413 -27.47 -10.12 10.81
N SER A 414 -28.50 -9.32 10.55
CA SER A 414 -29.29 -8.62 11.57
C SER A 414 -30.09 -9.60 12.45
N ASP A 415 -30.77 -9.08 13.47
CA ASP A 415 -31.62 -9.83 14.40
C ASP A 415 -32.97 -10.24 13.81
N GLY A 416 -33.53 -9.46 12.88
CA GLY A 416 -34.77 -9.77 12.17
C GLY A 416 -34.84 -11.16 11.52
N TRP A 417 -33.70 -11.85 11.35
CA TRP A 417 -33.61 -13.24 10.92
C TRP A 417 -32.68 -14.13 11.79
N SER A 418 -32.18 -13.62 12.92
CA SER A 418 -31.23 -14.33 13.78
C SER A 418 -31.92 -15.41 14.61
N ALA A 419 -31.46 -16.66 14.46
CA ALA A 419 -32.03 -17.85 15.09
C ALA A 419 -33.52 -18.12 14.75
N ARG A 420 -33.99 -17.69 13.57
CA ARG A 420 -35.35 -17.95 13.08
C ARG A 420 -35.42 -19.25 12.27
N ALA A 421 -36.20 -20.23 12.73
CA ALA A 421 -36.44 -21.50 12.04
C ALA A 421 -36.93 -21.31 10.59
N LEU A 422 -37.79 -20.32 10.34
CA LEU A 422 -38.32 -19.95 9.02
C LEU A 422 -37.22 -19.72 7.96
N VAL A 423 -36.01 -19.33 8.36
CA VAL A 423 -34.90 -19.05 7.45
C VAL A 423 -33.94 -20.23 7.31
N SER A 424 -33.73 -21.01 8.39
CA SER A 424 -32.85 -22.19 8.36
C SER A 424 -33.47 -23.39 7.66
N ASP A 425 -34.76 -23.63 7.89
CA ASP A 425 -35.33 -24.97 7.71
C ASP A 425 -35.54 -25.30 6.23
N GLY A 426 -34.93 -26.40 5.78
CA GLY A 426 -34.82 -26.78 4.37
C GLY A 426 -33.86 -25.90 3.54
N ASN A 427 -33.20 -24.91 4.14
CA ASN A 427 -32.23 -24.00 3.51
C ASN A 427 -30.84 -24.06 4.20
N GLU A 428 -30.59 -25.07 5.03
CA GLU A 428 -29.49 -25.10 6.00
C GLU A 428 -28.11 -24.94 5.33
N ALA A 429 -27.91 -25.59 4.19
CA ALA A 429 -26.66 -25.50 3.42
C ALA A 429 -26.41 -24.10 2.79
N ALA A 430 -27.45 -23.28 2.62
CA ALA A 430 -27.33 -21.89 2.19
C ALA A 430 -27.03 -20.95 3.37
N VAL A 431 -27.59 -21.23 4.56
CA VAL A 431 -27.40 -20.45 5.79
C VAL A 431 -26.09 -20.79 6.52
N GLU A 432 -25.51 -21.97 6.27
CA GLU A 432 -24.24 -22.43 6.86
C GLU A 432 -23.11 -21.39 6.72
N GLY A 433 -22.52 -21.01 7.87
CA GLY A 433 -21.48 -19.99 7.97
C GLY A 433 -22.01 -18.60 8.33
N THR A 434 -23.32 -18.44 8.55
CA THR A 434 -23.89 -17.17 9.03
C THR A 434 -23.44 -16.82 10.43
N ILE A 435 -22.85 -15.64 10.61
CA ILE A 435 -22.74 -14.96 11.91
C ILE A 435 -23.91 -13.97 12.00
N SER A 436 -24.69 -13.95 13.08
CA SER A 436 -25.79 -12.98 13.27
C SER A 436 -25.76 -12.30 14.64
N VAL A 437 -26.29 -11.08 14.70
CA VAL A 437 -26.25 -10.20 15.89
C VAL A 437 -27.65 -10.12 16.49
N GLN A 438 -27.87 -10.74 17.65
CA GLN A 438 -29.17 -10.84 18.31
C GLN A 438 -29.20 -10.03 19.63
N PRO A 439 -30.16 -9.12 19.87
CA PRO A 439 -30.36 -8.48 21.16
C PRO A 439 -30.39 -9.48 22.31
N GLN A 440 -29.62 -9.22 23.36
CA GLN A 440 -29.47 -10.13 24.48
C GLN A 440 -30.72 -10.08 25.37
N ALA A 441 -31.56 -11.10 25.25
CA ALA A 441 -32.64 -11.41 26.18
C ALA A 441 -32.32 -12.65 27.02
N ASN A 442 -32.95 -12.75 28.19
CA ASN A 442 -32.92 -13.91 29.09
C ASN A 442 -34.34 -14.50 29.22
N PRO A 443 -34.49 -15.83 29.43
CA PRO A 443 -35.80 -16.46 29.54
C PRO A 443 -36.68 -15.89 30.67
N VAL A 444 -37.94 -15.59 30.35
CA VAL A 444 -38.95 -15.11 31.30
C VAL A 444 -39.34 -16.25 32.26
N ARG A 445 -39.11 -16.04 33.57
CA ARG A 445 -39.33 -17.08 34.59
C ARG A 445 -40.82 -17.40 34.73
N GLY A 446 -41.18 -18.68 34.68
CA GLY A 446 -42.56 -19.14 34.81
C GLY A 446 -43.42 -19.01 33.55
N PHE A 447 -42.95 -18.34 32.49
CA PHE A 447 -43.74 -18.18 31.26
C PHE A 447 -43.87 -19.50 30.50
N ARG A 448 -42.82 -20.32 30.48
CA ARG A 448 -42.83 -21.62 29.79
C ARG A 448 -43.86 -22.56 30.43
N GLU A 449 -43.86 -22.62 31.76
CA GLU A 449 -44.77 -23.41 32.57
C GLU A 449 -46.21 -22.89 32.50
N TYR A 450 -46.39 -21.57 32.32
CA TYR A 450 -47.69 -20.98 32.00
C TYR A 450 -48.18 -21.42 30.62
N PHE A 451 -47.39 -21.18 29.56
CA PHE A 451 -47.82 -21.38 28.18
C PHE A 451 -48.09 -22.86 27.85
N LEU A 452 -47.26 -23.79 28.36
CA LEU A 452 -47.47 -25.24 28.17
C LEU A 452 -48.75 -25.78 28.86
N ASN A 453 -49.27 -25.07 29.86
CA ASN A 453 -50.53 -25.43 30.54
C ASN A 453 -51.78 -24.79 29.89
N LEU A 454 -51.62 -23.97 28.84
CA LEU A 454 -52.76 -23.41 28.12
C LEU A 454 -53.45 -24.46 27.24
N THR A 455 -54.78 -24.42 27.22
CA THR A 455 -55.65 -25.21 26.35
C THR A 455 -56.77 -24.31 25.81
N VAL A 456 -57.40 -24.73 24.71
CA VAL A 456 -58.56 -24.02 24.13
C VAL A 456 -59.71 -23.88 25.15
N GLU A 457 -59.79 -24.79 26.12
CA GLU A 457 -60.82 -24.79 27.18
C GLU A 457 -60.53 -23.77 28.29
N ASN A 458 -59.26 -23.48 28.59
CA ASN A 458 -58.87 -22.58 29.68
C ASN A 458 -58.50 -21.16 29.21
N ASN A 459 -58.02 -20.98 27.97
CA ASN A 459 -57.60 -19.69 27.44
C ASN A 459 -58.70 -18.96 26.66
N LEU A 460 -59.81 -18.64 27.34
CA LEU A 460 -60.93 -17.91 26.74
C LEU A 460 -60.67 -16.39 26.57
N ARG A 461 -59.52 -15.88 27.04
CA ARG A 461 -59.16 -14.45 26.95
C ARG A 461 -58.46 -14.04 25.65
N ASN A 462 -57.87 -15.01 24.95
CA ASN A 462 -57.18 -14.81 23.68
C ASN A 462 -58.03 -15.41 22.53
N PRO A 463 -58.70 -14.58 21.71
CA PRO A 463 -59.61 -15.08 20.67
C PRO A 463 -58.88 -15.85 19.56
N TRP A 464 -57.58 -15.59 19.37
CA TRP A 464 -56.75 -16.25 18.36
C TRP A 464 -56.17 -17.59 18.84
N PHE A 465 -56.33 -17.96 20.12
CA PHE A 465 -55.75 -19.20 20.66
C PHE A 465 -56.36 -20.46 20.04
N VAL A 466 -57.61 -20.39 19.55
CA VAL A 466 -58.24 -21.50 18.78
C VAL A 466 -57.51 -21.71 17.45
N GLU A 467 -57.28 -20.65 16.68
CA GLU A 467 -56.62 -20.71 15.37
C GLU A 467 -55.15 -21.10 15.48
N PHE A 468 -54.46 -20.59 16.50
CA PHE A 468 -53.13 -21.06 16.90
C PHE A 468 -53.11 -22.58 17.17
N TRP A 469 -54.10 -23.10 17.90
CA TRP A 469 -54.19 -24.53 18.21
C TRP A 469 -54.49 -25.38 16.98
N GLU A 470 -55.35 -24.89 16.08
CA GLU A 470 -55.66 -25.53 14.81
C GLU A 470 -54.42 -25.64 13.91
N ASP A 471 -53.62 -24.57 13.78
CA ASP A 471 -52.39 -24.64 13.02
C ASP A 471 -51.30 -25.48 13.73
N GLN A 472 -51.05 -25.27 15.02
CA GLN A 472 -50.04 -25.98 15.80
C GLN A 472 -50.21 -27.51 15.74
N PHE A 473 -51.44 -28.01 15.76
CA PHE A 473 -51.75 -29.44 15.66
C PHE A 473 -52.27 -29.86 14.28
N LYS A 474 -52.30 -28.96 13.30
CA LYS A 474 -52.82 -29.16 11.92
C LYS A 474 -54.14 -29.93 11.93
N CYS A 475 -55.08 -29.47 12.77
CA CYS A 475 -56.40 -30.05 12.99
C CYS A 475 -57.46 -28.95 13.06
N ARG A 476 -58.74 -29.31 12.97
CA ARG A 476 -59.85 -28.35 13.08
C ARG A 476 -60.66 -28.57 14.36
N TYR A 477 -60.85 -27.51 15.14
CA TYR A 477 -61.54 -27.55 16.41
C TYR A 477 -63.08 -27.56 16.21
N PRO A 478 -63.85 -28.31 17.01
CA PRO A 478 -65.31 -28.34 16.88
C PRO A 478 -65.94 -26.95 17.03
N GLY A 479 -66.66 -26.51 16.00
CA GLY A 479 -67.35 -25.20 15.98
C GLY A 479 -66.48 -24.00 15.60
N SER A 480 -65.22 -24.18 15.20
CA SER A 480 -64.37 -23.07 14.74
C SER A 480 -64.92 -22.35 13.52
N ALA A 481 -64.69 -21.04 13.43
CA ALA A 481 -64.92 -20.28 12.21
C ALA A 481 -64.05 -20.83 11.06
N ARG A 482 -64.47 -20.63 9.81
CA ARG A 482 -63.64 -21.00 8.65
C ARG A 482 -62.74 -19.82 8.29
N THR A 483 -61.44 -20.04 8.28
CA THR A 483 -60.42 -19.08 7.87
C THR A 483 -59.76 -19.54 6.57
N PRO A 484 -59.07 -18.68 5.80
CA PRO A 484 -58.37 -19.11 4.59
C PRO A 484 -57.38 -20.25 4.84
N TYR A 485 -56.81 -20.30 6.05
CA TYR A 485 -55.72 -21.20 6.43
C TYR A 485 -56.17 -22.48 7.14
N ASN A 486 -57.32 -22.49 7.83
CA ASN A 486 -57.82 -23.70 8.50
C ASN A 486 -58.66 -24.64 7.62
N VAL A 487 -59.11 -24.20 6.44
CA VAL A 487 -59.94 -24.99 5.53
C VAL A 487 -59.24 -26.25 4.98
N GLN A 488 -57.91 -26.29 5.00
CA GLN A 488 -57.10 -27.47 4.62
C GLN A 488 -57.08 -28.58 5.68
N TYR A 489 -57.43 -28.30 6.96
CA TYR A 489 -57.36 -29.30 8.02
C TYR A 489 -58.60 -30.21 8.01
N THR A 490 -58.42 -31.43 7.49
CA THR A 490 -59.48 -32.45 7.40
C THR A 490 -59.67 -33.26 8.68
N ARG A 491 -58.67 -33.29 9.57
CA ARG A 491 -58.70 -33.96 10.87
C ARG A 491 -59.36 -33.07 11.92
N ALA A 492 -60.41 -33.54 12.59
CA ALA A 492 -60.93 -32.87 13.79
C ALA A 492 -59.93 -33.00 14.96
N CYS A 493 -59.73 -31.92 15.74
CA CYS A 493 -58.95 -31.97 16.98
C CYS A 493 -59.68 -32.84 18.03
N SER A 494 -58.92 -33.62 18.80
CA SER A 494 -59.47 -34.58 19.77
C SER A 494 -59.73 -34.00 21.17
N GLY A 495 -59.13 -32.86 21.51
CA GLY A 495 -59.11 -32.29 22.86
C GLY A 495 -58.06 -32.93 23.77
N ALA A 496 -57.42 -34.03 23.33
CA ALA A 496 -56.32 -34.69 24.04
C ALA A 496 -54.93 -34.15 23.62
N GLU A 497 -54.86 -33.30 22.60
CA GLU A 497 -53.62 -32.62 22.21
C GLU A 497 -53.07 -31.78 23.39
N ARG A 498 -51.75 -31.69 23.55
CA ARG A 498 -51.10 -30.83 24.56
C ARG A 498 -49.81 -30.25 24.00
N LEU A 499 -49.52 -29.01 24.38
CA LEU A 499 -48.25 -28.35 24.06
C LEU A 499 -47.13 -29.05 24.86
N SER A 500 -45.98 -29.30 24.22
CA SER A 500 -44.82 -29.92 24.88
C SER A 500 -43.52 -29.24 24.45
N PRO A 501 -42.44 -29.34 25.25
CA PRO A 501 -41.09 -28.89 24.89
C PRO A 501 -40.58 -29.36 23.52
N ASP A 502 -41.15 -30.44 22.99
CA ASP A 502 -40.72 -31.13 21.77
C ASP A 502 -41.59 -30.78 20.56
N ASN A 503 -42.74 -30.11 20.77
CA ASN A 503 -43.65 -29.71 19.69
C ASN A 503 -43.78 -28.19 19.50
N ILE A 504 -43.34 -27.36 20.44
CA ILE A 504 -43.31 -25.90 20.29
C ILE A 504 -41.93 -25.31 20.62
N GLU A 505 -41.44 -24.48 19.68
CA GLU A 505 -40.25 -23.65 19.89
C GLU A 505 -40.62 -22.30 20.50
N PHE A 506 -39.88 -21.88 21.53
CA PHE A 506 -40.15 -20.67 22.30
C PHE A 506 -39.37 -19.47 21.76
N GLU A 507 -40.06 -18.33 21.64
CA GLU A 507 -39.46 -17.04 21.35
C GLU A 507 -38.45 -16.65 22.45
N ALA A 508 -37.19 -16.45 22.07
CA ALA A 508 -36.12 -16.10 23.00
C ALA A 508 -36.21 -14.65 23.50
N GLN A 509 -36.85 -13.77 22.72
CA GLN A 509 -36.86 -12.31 22.95
C GLN A 509 -38.07 -11.81 23.77
N LEU A 510 -38.90 -12.70 24.32
CA LEU A 510 -40.12 -12.34 25.08
C LEU A 510 -39.89 -11.41 26.29
N GLN A 511 -38.67 -11.35 26.82
CA GLN A 511 -38.30 -10.41 27.88
C GLN A 511 -38.68 -8.97 27.52
N PHE A 512 -38.42 -8.52 26.28
CA PHE A 512 -38.71 -7.15 25.87
C PHE A 512 -40.22 -6.83 25.94
N VAL A 513 -41.09 -7.82 25.72
CA VAL A 513 -42.54 -7.69 25.87
C VAL A 513 -42.93 -7.58 27.34
N THR A 514 -42.38 -8.43 28.21
CA THR A 514 -42.72 -8.41 29.64
C THR A 514 -42.19 -7.16 30.34
N ASP A 515 -40.98 -6.71 29.97
CA ASP A 515 -40.37 -5.51 30.52
C ASP A 515 -41.11 -4.24 30.01
N ALA A 516 -41.75 -4.27 28.84
CA ALA A 516 -42.58 -3.17 28.35
C ALA A 516 -43.86 -3.01 29.20
N VAL A 517 -44.50 -4.13 29.58
CA VAL A 517 -45.65 -4.13 30.51
C VAL A 517 -45.22 -3.69 31.91
N LEU A 518 -44.09 -4.19 32.42
CA LEU A 518 -43.56 -3.78 33.72
C LEU A 518 -43.18 -2.30 33.76
N ALA A 519 -42.61 -1.74 32.69
CA ALA A 519 -42.33 -0.31 32.58
C ALA A 519 -43.61 0.54 32.74
N PHE A 520 -44.72 0.16 32.10
CA PHE A 520 -46.01 0.80 32.35
C PHE A 520 -46.51 0.59 33.78
N ALA A 521 -46.43 -0.62 34.33
CA ALA A 521 -46.89 -0.91 35.70
C ALA A 521 -46.14 -0.08 36.75
N HIS A 522 -44.81 0.01 36.65
CA HIS A 522 -43.97 0.86 37.50
C HIS A 522 -44.27 2.34 37.31
N ALA A 523 -44.38 2.83 36.07
CA ALA A 523 -44.71 4.22 35.80
C ALA A 523 -46.08 4.64 36.36
N ILE A 524 -47.09 3.77 36.26
CA ILE A 524 -48.43 3.99 36.81
C ILE A 524 -48.42 3.97 38.35
N ARG A 525 -47.67 3.04 38.95
CA ARG A 525 -47.47 2.97 40.42
C ARG A 525 -46.86 4.25 40.97
N ASP A 526 -45.79 4.71 40.34
CA ASP A 526 -45.00 5.86 40.83
C ASP A 526 -45.76 7.18 40.58
N MET A 527 -46.46 7.29 39.44
CA MET A 527 -47.40 8.38 39.17
C MET A 527 -48.58 8.42 40.15
N HIS A 528 -49.09 7.27 40.60
CA HIS A 528 -50.16 7.19 41.60
C HIS A 528 -49.67 7.54 43.01
N ALA A 529 -48.46 7.10 43.38
CA ALA A 529 -47.84 7.46 44.65
C ALA A 529 -47.73 8.99 44.80
N ASP A 530 -47.25 9.67 43.76
CA ASP A 530 -47.09 11.13 43.74
C ASP A 530 -48.43 11.88 43.65
N LEU A 531 -49.32 11.51 42.72
CA LEU A 531 -50.55 12.27 42.43
C LEU A 531 -51.72 11.95 43.36
N CYS A 532 -51.86 10.68 43.77
CA CYS A 532 -52.96 10.21 44.62
C CYS A 532 -52.53 9.99 46.08
N GLY A 533 -51.23 10.11 46.41
CA GLY A 533 -50.71 9.90 47.76
C GLY A 533 -50.84 8.45 48.23
N GLY A 534 -50.80 7.48 47.31
CA GLY A 534 -50.93 6.05 47.61
C GLY A 534 -52.30 5.59 48.12
N LYS A 535 -53.34 6.44 48.04
CA LYS A 535 -54.71 6.11 48.49
C LYS A 535 -55.34 5.02 47.62
N ALA A 536 -56.19 4.19 48.21
CA ALA A 536 -56.88 3.13 47.48
C ALA A 536 -57.78 3.67 46.36
N GLY A 537 -57.68 3.08 45.17
CA GLY A 537 -58.39 3.48 43.95
C GLY A 537 -57.71 4.63 43.18
N LEU A 538 -58.26 4.97 42.02
CA LEU A 538 -57.82 6.13 41.23
C LEU A 538 -58.40 7.43 41.81
N CYS A 539 -57.53 8.42 42.03
CA CYS A 539 -57.94 9.79 42.30
C CYS A 539 -58.23 10.56 41.00
N ASP A 540 -58.87 11.73 41.12
CA ASP A 540 -59.36 12.49 39.95
C ASP A 540 -58.24 13.01 39.05
N ALA A 541 -57.03 13.23 39.60
CA ALA A 541 -55.82 13.55 38.84
C ALA A 541 -55.34 12.42 37.89
N MET A 542 -55.94 11.22 37.98
CA MET A 542 -55.71 10.08 37.09
C MET A 542 -56.99 9.65 36.34
N ARG A 543 -58.03 10.50 36.29
CA ARG A 543 -59.31 10.22 35.63
C ARG A 543 -59.66 11.29 34.57
N PRO A 544 -59.22 11.15 33.31
CA PRO A 544 -58.32 10.11 32.78
C PRO A 544 -56.84 10.36 33.12
N ALA A 545 -56.01 9.33 32.98
CA ALA A 545 -54.57 9.46 33.20
C ALA A 545 -53.91 10.32 32.10
N SER A 546 -53.23 11.40 32.49
CA SER A 546 -52.50 12.26 31.55
C SER A 546 -51.28 11.53 30.97
N GLY A 547 -51.36 11.11 29.70
CA GLY A 547 -50.26 10.43 29.00
C GLY A 547 -48.96 11.25 28.93
N ALA A 548 -49.05 12.59 28.90
CA ALA A 548 -47.91 13.50 28.98
C ALA A 548 -47.25 13.55 30.37
N THR A 549 -47.99 13.17 31.42
CA THR A 549 -47.44 12.97 32.77
C THR A 549 -46.85 11.56 32.87
N LEU A 550 -47.59 10.54 32.42
CA LEU A 550 -47.17 9.14 32.42
C LEU A 550 -45.84 8.93 31.69
N LEU A 551 -45.62 9.60 30.54
CA LEU A 551 -44.37 9.57 29.78
C LEU A 551 -43.14 10.00 30.61
N ARG A 552 -43.30 10.88 31.61
CA ARG A 552 -42.20 11.33 32.48
C ARG A 552 -41.78 10.23 33.44
N TYR A 553 -42.75 9.62 34.11
CA TYR A 553 -42.52 8.46 35.00
C TYR A 553 -41.98 7.27 34.20
N LEU A 554 -42.54 7.01 33.02
CA LEU A 554 -42.11 5.95 32.10
C LEU A 554 -40.62 6.06 31.74
N ARG A 555 -40.13 7.26 31.41
CA ARG A 555 -38.70 7.50 31.13
C ARG A 555 -37.78 7.47 32.37
N GLN A 556 -38.33 7.31 33.57
CA GLN A 556 -37.57 7.28 34.83
C GLN A 556 -37.63 5.91 35.53
N VAL A 557 -38.34 4.93 34.97
CA VAL A 557 -38.45 3.60 35.60
C VAL A 557 -37.11 2.88 35.67
N ARG A 558 -36.89 2.23 36.81
CA ARG A 558 -35.78 1.30 37.06
C ARG A 558 -36.31 0.15 37.90
N PHE A 559 -36.23 -1.07 37.38
CA PHE A 559 -36.80 -2.26 38.02
C PHE A 559 -36.04 -3.54 37.66
N ILE A 560 -36.35 -4.63 38.35
CA ILE A 560 -35.88 -5.97 38.00
C ILE A 560 -36.99 -6.69 37.23
N GLY A 561 -36.72 -7.07 35.98
CA GLY A 561 -37.68 -7.70 35.07
C GLY A 561 -38.00 -9.16 35.41
N LEU A 562 -38.94 -9.77 34.68
CA LEU A 562 -39.34 -11.17 34.92
C LEU A 562 -38.26 -12.21 34.54
N SER A 563 -37.23 -11.81 33.79
CA SER A 563 -36.00 -12.59 33.60
C SER A 563 -35.08 -12.56 34.83
N GLY A 564 -35.20 -11.52 35.66
CA GLY A 564 -34.31 -11.17 36.77
C GLY A 564 -33.19 -10.19 36.42
N ASP A 565 -33.18 -9.60 35.22
CA ASP A 565 -32.26 -8.51 34.86
C ASP A 565 -32.73 -7.15 35.39
N GLU A 566 -31.80 -6.22 35.62
CA GLU A 566 -32.14 -4.81 35.84
C GLU A 566 -32.41 -4.10 34.51
N PHE A 567 -33.61 -3.50 34.40
CA PHE A 567 -34.05 -2.70 33.25
C PHE A 567 -34.15 -1.21 33.61
N HIS A 568 -33.74 -0.36 32.66
CA HIS A 568 -34.01 1.08 32.59
C HIS A 568 -33.90 1.54 31.12
N PHE A 569 -34.49 2.69 30.79
CA PHE A 569 -34.32 3.33 29.48
C PHE A 569 -33.07 4.23 29.44
N ASP A 570 -32.49 4.40 28.25
CA ASP A 570 -31.41 5.38 28.02
C ASP A 570 -31.95 6.83 27.88
N SER A 571 -31.08 7.80 27.61
CA SER A 571 -31.47 9.20 27.38
C SER A 571 -32.34 9.41 26.13
N ASN A 572 -32.36 8.45 25.21
CA ASN A 572 -33.22 8.40 24.03
C ASN A 572 -34.45 7.52 24.24
N GLY A 573 -34.77 7.08 25.46
CA GLY A 573 -35.94 6.22 25.71
C GLY A 573 -35.87 4.84 25.05
N ASP A 574 -34.66 4.38 24.73
CA ASP A 574 -34.36 3.09 24.10
C ASP A 574 -33.81 2.08 25.14
N GLY A 575 -33.82 0.79 24.80
CA GLY A 575 -33.32 -0.28 25.68
C GLY A 575 -31.79 -0.38 25.73
N PRO A 576 -31.24 -1.08 26.75
CA PRO A 576 -29.79 -1.22 26.93
C PRO A 576 -29.13 -2.01 25.79
N ALA A 577 -28.09 -1.43 25.18
CA ALA A 577 -27.40 -1.98 24.01
C ALA A 577 -26.50 -3.19 24.34
N ARG A 578 -27.11 -4.37 24.42
CA ARG A 578 -26.45 -5.67 24.69
C ARG A 578 -26.85 -6.69 23.63
N TYR A 579 -25.90 -7.41 23.06
CA TYR A 579 -26.16 -8.41 22.01
C TYR A 579 -25.39 -9.71 22.23
N ASN A 580 -26.03 -10.83 21.92
CA ASN A 580 -25.38 -12.12 21.66
C ASN A 580 -24.87 -12.14 20.22
N ILE A 581 -23.70 -12.73 19.98
CA ILE A 581 -23.27 -13.08 18.61
C ILE A 581 -23.48 -14.57 18.42
N LEU A 582 -24.32 -14.93 17.46
CA LEU A 582 -24.67 -16.31 17.11
C LEU A 582 -23.99 -16.71 15.80
N HIS A 583 -23.71 -18.00 15.65
CA HIS A 583 -23.14 -18.59 14.43
C HIS A 583 -23.91 -19.85 14.05
N PHE A 584 -24.30 -19.98 12.78
CA PHE A 584 -24.98 -21.17 12.25
C PHE A 584 -23.97 -22.09 11.56
N LYS A 585 -23.66 -23.23 12.19
CA LYS A 585 -22.70 -24.22 11.67
C LYS A 585 -23.19 -25.65 11.83
N GLN A 586 -22.59 -26.54 11.04
CA GLN A 586 -22.65 -27.98 11.29
C GLN A 586 -21.94 -28.31 12.60
N VAL A 587 -22.63 -29.03 13.50
CA VAL A 587 -22.07 -29.57 14.75
C VAL A 587 -21.57 -31.00 14.55
N SER A 588 -22.24 -31.72 13.65
CA SER A 588 -21.78 -32.96 13.01
C SER A 588 -22.25 -32.94 11.55
N PRO A 589 -21.73 -33.81 10.65
CA PRO A 589 -22.10 -33.81 9.24
C PRO A 589 -23.61 -33.92 9.03
N GLY A 590 -24.20 -32.93 8.35
CA GLY A 590 -25.63 -32.83 8.10
C GLY A 590 -26.49 -32.33 9.27
N VAL A 591 -25.91 -31.98 10.43
CA VAL A 591 -26.64 -31.50 11.62
C VAL A 591 -26.21 -30.07 11.96
N TYR A 592 -27.06 -29.11 11.58
CA TYR A 592 -26.81 -27.68 11.74
C TYR A 592 -27.46 -27.15 13.04
N ARG A 593 -26.82 -26.19 13.71
CA ARG A 593 -27.40 -25.45 14.85
C ARG A 593 -26.90 -24.01 14.89
N TRP A 594 -27.75 -23.13 15.42
CA TRP A 594 -27.34 -21.84 15.96
C TRP A 594 -26.61 -22.04 17.28
N LEU A 595 -25.41 -21.47 17.41
CA LEU A 595 -24.57 -21.54 18.61
C LEU A 595 -24.04 -20.14 18.95
N LYS A 596 -23.97 -19.79 20.23
CA LYS A 596 -23.42 -18.51 20.68
C LYS A 596 -21.89 -18.57 20.70
N VAL A 597 -21.24 -17.74 19.88
CA VAL A 597 -19.77 -17.66 19.73
C VAL A 597 -19.19 -16.33 20.24
N GLY A 598 -20.05 -15.43 20.73
CA GLY A 598 -19.61 -14.11 21.19
C GLY A 598 -20.70 -13.25 21.84
N ARG A 599 -20.32 -12.01 22.15
CA ARG A 599 -21.18 -10.96 22.71
C ARG A 599 -20.67 -9.57 22.32
N TYR A 600 -21.58 -8.61 22.20
CA TYR A 600 -21.28 -7.18 22.07
C TYR A 600 -21.88 -6.44 23.26
N LEU A 601 -21.05 -5.75 24.03
CA LEU A 601 -21.41 -5.06 25.27
C LEU A 601 -20.65 -3.73 25.36
N ASP A 602 -21.35 -2.67 25.74
CA ASP A 602 -20.78 -1.33 26.05
C ASP A 602 -19.88 -0.72 24.95
N GLY A 603 -19.97 -1.22 23.72
CA GLY A 603 -19.19 -0.80 22.55
C GLY A 603 -18.14 -1.82 22.08
N GLU A 604 -17.80 -2.82 22.89
CA GLU A 604 -16.76 -3.81 22.59
C GLU A 604 -17.32 -5.14 22.06
N LEU A 605 -16.64 -5.69 21.05
CA LEU A 605 -16.93 -7.01 20.48
C LEU A 605 -16.00 -8.07 21.08
N HIS A 606 -16.58 -9.02 21.81
CA HIS A 606 -15.91 -10.26 22.17
C HIS A 606 -16.42 -11.38 21.26
N LEU A 607 -15.57 -11.84 20.34
CA LEU A 607 -15.87 -12.91 19.39
C LEU A 607 -14.76 -13.96 19.45
N ASP A 608 -15.14 -15.21 19.72
CA ASP A 608 -14.21 -16.34 19.69
C ASP A 608 -14.01 -16.78 18.23
N MET A 609 -12.76 -16.81 17.78
CA MET A 609 -12.42 -17.20 16.41
C MET A 609 -12.17 -18.70 16.26
N ASP A 610 -11.85 -19.41 17.34
CA ASP A 610 -11.60 -20.85 17.32
C ASP A 610 -12.94 -21.63 17.31
N GLU A 611 -14.02 -21.00 17.78
CA GLU A 611 -15.39 -21.52 17.61
C GLU A 611 -16.01 -21.21 16.23
N ILE A 612 -15.45 -20.31 15.42
CA ILE A 612 -15.99 -19.98 14.10
C ILE A 612 -15.59 -21.04 13.07
N GLN A 613 -16.56 -21.40 12.22
CA GLN A 613 -16.38 -22.37 11.15
C GLN A 613 -17.38 -22.07 10.04
N PHE A 614 -16.91 -21.59 8.89
CA PHE A 614 -17.80 -21.21 7.78
C PHE A 614 -18.35 -22.41 7.01
N LYS A 615 -17.55 -23.47 6.82
CA LYS A 615 -17.99 -24.76 6.25
C LYS A 615 -17.40 -25.92 7.04
N TRP A 616 -18.05 -27.10 7.00
CA TRP A 616 -17.54 -28.29 7.72
C TRP A 616 -16.06 -28.63 7.40
N GLY A 617 -15.64 -28.48 6.14
CA GLY A 617 -14.24 -28.68 5.72
C GLY A 617 -13.32 -27.46 5.86
N GLU A 618 -13.86 -26.25 6.04
CA GLU A 618 -13.12 -24.99 5.97
C GLU A 618 -13.47 -24.09 7.17
N ARG A 619 -12.57 -24.06 8.15
CA ARG A 619 -12.78 -23.30 9.41
C ARG A 619 -12.61 -21.80 9.24
N HIS A 620 -11.62 -21.40 8.45
CA HIS A 620 -11.31 -19.98 8.22
C HIS A 620 -12.45 -19.27 7.48
N PRO A 621 -12.66 -17.96 7.71
CA PRO A 621 -13.59 -17.18 6.91
C PRO A 621 -13.13 -17.08 5.46
N PRO A 622 -14.05 -17.05 4.47
CA PRO A 622 -13.69 -16.88 3.07
C PRO A 622 -13.05 -15.49 2.85
N GLU A 623 -12.01 -15.42 2.03
CA GLU A 623 -11.36 -14.14 1.70
C GLU A 623 -12.32 -13.23 0.91
N SER A 624 -12.51 -11.99 1.36
CA SER A 624 -13.44 -11.03 0.74
C SER A 624 -12.76 -9.67 0.51
N VAL A 625 -11.99 -9.58 -0.58
CA VAL A 625 -11.20 -8.41 -0.99
C VAL A 625 -11.28 -8.23 -2.51
N CYS A 626 -11.30 -6.98 -2.99
CA CYS A 626 -11.39 -6.71 -4.44
C CYS A 626 -10.02 -6.87 -5.13
N SER A 627 -9.07 -6.01 -4.74
CA SER A 627 -7.62 -6.15 -4.98
C SER A 627 -7.02 -7.30 -4.15
N ALA A 628 -6.03 -8.03 -4.69
CA ALA A 628 -5.09 -8.83 -3.89
C ALA A 628 -3.84 -7.96 -3.70
N GLU A 629 -3.08 -8.18 -2.64
CA GLU A 629 -1.84 -7.43 -2.45
C GLU A 629 -0.81 -7.77 -3.55
N CYS A 630 -0.15 -6.74 -4.07
CA CYS A 630 0.74 -6.87 -5.21
C CYS A 630 2.09 -7.49 -4.83
N GLU A 631 2.73 -8.17 -5.78
CA GLU A 631 4.02 -8.84 -5.54
C GLU A 631 5.17 -7.84 -5.35
N LEU A 632 6.31 -8.32 -4.84
CA LEU A 632 7.50 -7.50 -4.64
C LEU A 632 8.04 -6.99 -5.99
N GLY A 633 8.09 -5.66 -6.14
CA GLY A 633 8.48 -5.00 -7.39
C GLY A 633 7.29 -4.59 -8.28
N GLN A 634 6.05 -4.80 -7.83
CA GLN A 634 4.84 -4.26 -8.45
C GLN A 634 4.31 -3.05 -7.69
N ALA A 635 3.68 -2.11 -8.42
CA ALA A 635 2.93 -0.99 -7.88
C ALA A 635 1.41 -1.17 -8.15
N LYS A 636 0.58 -0.52 -7.33
CA LYS A 636 -0.88 -0.51 -7.42
C LYS A 636 -1.38 0.56 -8.39
N GLN A 637 -2.33 0.22 -9.25
CA GLN A 637 -3.10 1.16 -10.05
C GLN A 637 -4.59 1.01 -9.70
N TYR A 638 -5.13 1.94 -8.93
CA TYR A 638 -6.54 1.92 -8.53
C TYR A 638 -7.49 2.04 -9.73
N VAL A 639 -8.63 1.36 -9.65
CA VAL A 639 -9.69 1.39 -10.66
C VAL A 639 -10.50 2.67 -10.51
N GLU A 640 -10.77 3.37 -11.61
CA GLU A 640 -11.57 4.60 -11.58
C GLU A 640 -12.98 4.32 -11.06
N GLY A 641 -13.32 4.91 -9.91
CA GLY A 641 -14.61 4.74 -9.24
C GLY A 641 -14.67 3.65 -8.15
N GLU A 642 -13.65 2.78 -8.02
CA GLU A 642 -13.63 1.69 -7.03
C GLU A 642 -12.39 1.74 -6.13
N SER A 643 -12.49 2.39 -4.97
CA SER A 643 -11.33 2.72 -4.10
C SER A 643 -10.60 1.53 -3.47
N CYS A 644 -11.26 0.37 -3.27
CA CYS A 644 -10.61 -0.84 -2.77
C CYS A 644 -10.15 -1.81 -3.88
N CYS A 645 -10.24 -1.40 -5.14
CA CYS A 645 -9.93 -2.22 -6.31
C CYS A 645 -8.74 -1.62 -7.06
N TRP A 646 -7.74 -2.46 -7.36
CA TRP A 646 -6.53 -2.07 -8.09
C TRP A 646 -6.02 -3.17 -9.02
N HIS A 647 -5.27 -2.77 -10.05
CA HIS A 647 -4.42 -3.68 -10.82
C HIS A 647 -2.98 -3.55 -10.35
N CYS A 648 -2.21 -4.65 -10.41
CA CYS A 648 -0.79 -4.65 -10.10
C CYS A 648 0.02 -4.56 -11.40
N PHE A 649 0.99 -3.66 -11.48
CA PHE A 649 1.89 -3.53 -12.64
C PHE A 649 3.35 -3.58 -12.20
N ASN A 650 4.20 -4.25 -12.99
CA ASN A 650 5.63 -4.36 -12.70
C ASN A 650 6.35 -3.04 -12.96
N CYS A 651 7.23 -2.62 -12.04
CA CYS A 651 8.19 -1.56 -12.33
C CYS A 651 9.22 -2.01 -13.38
N THR A 652 9.75 -1.08 -14.17
CA THR A 652 10.63 -1.39 -15.32
C THR A 652 12.05 -1.83 -14.91
N GLN A 653 12.94 -2.05 -15.87
CA GLN A 653 14.31 -2.57 -15.64
C GLN A 653 15.13 -1.72 -14.68
N TYR A 654 14.91 -0.41 -14.63
CA TYR A 654 15.72 0.55 -13.86
C TYR A 654 14.96 1.22 -12.70
N GLU A 655 13.75 0.76 -12.42
CA GLU A 655 12.89 1.29 -11.36
C GLU A 655 12.73 0.31 -10.21
N ILE A 656 12.41 0.87 -9.04
CA ILE A 656 11.93 0.14 -7.87
C ILE A 656 10.50 0.57 -7.56
N ARG A 657 9.74 -0.25 -6.82
CA ARG A 657 8.50 0.22 -6.19
C ARG A 657 8.85 1.31 -5.18
N SER A 658 8.19 2.46 -5.25
CA SER A 658 8.42 3.57 -4.31
C SER A 658 8.23 3.10 -2.86
N PRO A 659 9.12 3.49 -1.93
CA PRO A 659 8.94 3.23 -0.51
C PRO A 659 7.88 4.14 0.14
N GLU A 660 7.55 5.27 -0.48
CA GLU A 660 6.57 6.25 0.03
C GLU A 660 5.17 6.07 -0.58
N LYS A 661 5.07 5.52 -1.80
CA LYS A 661 3.82 5.51 -2.59
C LYS A 661 3.58 4.14 -3.22
N GLU A 662 2.59 3.41 -2.73
CA GLU A 662 2.25 2.09 -3.28
C GLU A 662 1.87 2.11 -4.77
N THR A 663 1.49 3.28 -5.31
CA THR A 663 1.08 3.48 -6.71
C THR A 663 2.18 3.99 -7.64
N ALA A 664 3.44 4.08 -7.19
CA ALA A 664 4.53 4.64 -7.97
C ALA A 664 5.72 3.69 -8.12
N CYS A 665 6.31 3.71 -9.30
CA CYS A 665 7.66 3.22 -9.55
C CYS A 665 8.61 4.43 -9.61
N GLU A 666 9.84 4.27 -9.13
CA GLU A 666 10.86 5.32 -9.04
C GLU A 666 12.18 4.83 -9.65
N GLU A 667 12.76 5.60 -10.56
CA GLU A 667 14.04 5.28 -11.20
C GLU A 667 15.21 5.31 -10.20
N CYS A 668 16.02 4.25 -10.18
CA CYS A 668 17.24 4.22 -9.38
C CYS A 668 18.27 5.28 -9.86
N PRO A 669 18.98 5.97 -8.96
CA PRO A 669 19.98 6.97 -9.33
C PRO A 669 21.19 6.35 -10.07
N LEU A 670 21.90 7.17 -10.85
CA LEU A 670 23.09 6.74 -11.59
C LEU A 670 24.16 6.16 -10.64
N GLY A 671 24.85 5.11 -11.10
CA GLY A 671 25.72 4.29 -10.25
C GLY A 671 24.98 3.24 -9.40
N THR A 672 23.66 3.13 -9.51
CA THR A 672 22.85 2.08 -8.87
C THR A 672 21.85 1.44 -9.84
N LEU A 673 21.48 0.19 -9.56
CA LEU A 673 20.47 -0.60 -10.30
C LEU A 673 19.46 -1.21 -9.31
N PRO A 674 18.22 -1.50 -9.72
CA PRO A 674 17.28 -2.22 -8.86
C PRO A 674 17.83 -3.59 -8.40
N GLY A 675 17.71 -3.88 -7.11
CA GLY A 675 17.96 -5.22 -6.57
C GLY A 675 16.96 -6.24 -7.11
N ALA A 676 17.24 -7.54 -6.92
CA ALA A 676 16.45 -8.63 -7.53
C ALA A 676 14.94 -8.59 -7.27
N THR A 677 14.50 -8.02 -6.13
CA THR A 677 13.07 -7.85 -5.77
C THR A 677 12.48 -6.48 -6.15
N ARG A 678 13.25 -5.61 -6.84
CA ARG A 678 12.88 -4.22 -7.20
C ARG A 678 12.28 -3.39 -6.05
N THR A 679 12.83 -3.58 -4.86
CA THR A 679 12.45 -2.85 -3.62
C THR A 679 13.46 -1.79 -3.20
N HIS A 680 14.68 -1.85 -3.70
CA HIS A 680 15.80 -0.97 -3.32
C HIS A 680 16.83 -0.91 -4.45
N CYS A 681 17.62 0.16 -4.49
CA CYS A 681 18.69 0.34 -5.45
C CYS A 681 20.02 -0.16 -4.87
N ALA A 682 20.67 -1.12 -5.54
CA ALA A 682 21.98 -1.65 -5.18
C ALA A 682 23.10 -0.94 -5.98
N PRO A 683 24.28 -0.70 -5.38
CA PRO A 683 25.38 0.00 -6.06
C PRO A 683 26.04 -0.87 -7.14
N VAL A 684 26.35 -0.25 -8.29
CA VAL A 684 27.12 -0.86 -9.38
C VAL A 684 28.61 -0.93 -8.97
N PRO A 685 29.29 -2.09 -9.13
CA PRO A 685 30.68 -2.25 -8.71
C PRO A 685 31.65 -1.38 -9.52
N GLU A 686 32.69 -0.83 -8.87
CA GLU A 686 33.64 0.06 -9.52
C GLU A 686 34.57 -0.64 -10.53
N LEU A 687 34.69 -0.04 -11.71
CA LEU A 687 35.57 -0.46 -12.80
C LEU A 687 36.70 0.56 -12.99
N TYR A 688 37.95 0.10 -12.86
CA TYR A 688 39.14 0.91 -13.09
C TYR A 688 40.28 0.03 -13.65
N LEU A 689 41.38 0.64 -14.10
CA LEU A 689 42.57 -0.12 -14.52
C LEU A 689 43.18 -0.83 -13.30
N ARG A 690 42.91 -2.13 -13.18
CA ARG A 690 43.41 -2.95 -12.07
C ARG A 690 44.89 -3.32 -12.26
N PRO A 691 45.76 -3.17 -11.24
CA PRO A 691 47.18 -3.54 -11.33
C PRO A 691 47.43 -5.02 -11.64
N ASP A 692 46.49 -5.90 -11.28
CA ASP A 692 46.43 -7.33 -11.59
C ASP A 692 46.09 -7.65 -13.06
N SER A 693 45.66 -6.66 -13.86
CA SER A 693 45.39 -6.88 -15.28
C SER A 693 46.69 -7.13 -16.09
N PRO A 694 46.72 -8.09 -17.03
CA PRO A 694 47.96 -8.42 -17.77
C PRO A 694 48.59 -7.21 -18.50
N ALA A 695 47.76 -6.28 -18.95
CA ALA A 695 48.20 -5.06 -19.62
C ALA A 695 48.90 -4.09 -18.64
N ALA A 696 48.37 -3.92 -17.42
CA ALA A 696 48.99 -3.14 -16.36
C ALA A 696 50.32 -3.78 -15.89
N ILE A 697 50.34 -5.10 -15.70
CA ILE A 697 51.54 -5.86 -15.31
C ILE A 697 52.66 -5.65 -16.34
N GLY A 698 52.35 -5.76 -17.65
CA GLY A 698 53.32 -5.53 -18.72
C GLY A 698 53.91 -4.11 -18.71
N ALA A 699 53.06 -3.09 -18.54
CA ALA A 699 53.49 -1.69 -18.47
C ALA A 699 54.37 -1.41 -17.23
N MET A 700 53.98 -1.91 -16.05
CA MET A 700 54.74 -1.78 -14.81
C MET A 700 56.09 -2.50 -14.88
N ALA A 701 56.15 -3.72 -15.42
CA ALA A 701 57.38 -4.50 -15.56
C ALA A 701 58.38 -3.83 -16.51
N PHE A 702 57.91 -3.31 -17.66
CA PHE A 702 58.75 -2.54 -18.58
C PHE A 702 59.29 -1.26 -17.94
N SER A 703 58.47 -0.56 -17.16
CA SER A 703 58.90 0.63 -16.43
C SER A 703 59.91 0.32 -15.31
N ALA A 704 59.69 -0.75 -14.54
CA ALA A 704 60.61 -1.21 -13.50
C ALA A 704 62.00 -1.55 -14.05
N LEU A 705 62.07 -2.24 -15.19
CA LEU A 705 63.33 -2.49 -15.91
C LEU A 705 64.00 -1.18 -16.33
N GLY A 706 63.22 -0.21 -16.82
CA GLY A 706 63.67 1.14 -17.14
C GLY A 706 64.28 1.88 -15.95
N MET A 707 63.65 1.82 -14.77
CA MET A 707 64.18 2.41 -13.53
C MET A 707 65.49 1.75 -13.08
N LEU A 708 65.58 0.41 -13.15
CA LEU A 708 66.81 -0.33 -12.81
C LEU A 708 67.97 0.08 -13.74
N LEU A 709 67.74 0.11 -15.05
CA LEU A 709 68.75 0.54 -16.03
C LEU A 709 69.14 2.02 -15.86
N THR A 710 68.18 2.90 -15.56
CA THR A 710 68.46 4.33 -15.31
C THR A 710 69.28 4.52 -14.04
N THR A 711 68.97 3.76 -12.98
CA THR A 711 69.71 3.78 -11.71
C THR A 711 71.16 3.30 -11.92
N PHE A 712 71.35 2.19 -12.65
CA PHE A 712 72.67 1.68 -13.02
C PHE A 712 73.50 2.72 -13.80
N VAL A 713 72.92 3.36 -14.81
CA VAL A 713 73.60 4.42 -15.57
C VAL A 713 73.94 5.60 -14.66
N LEU A 714 73.03 6.03 -13.76
CA LEU A 714 73.25 7.13 -12.83
C LEU A 714 74.39 6.84 -11.84
N VAL A 715 74.45 5.63 -11.27
CA VAL A 715 75.53 5.18 -10.37
C VAL A 715 76.88 5.20 -11.10
N VAL A 716 76.95 4.68 -12.33
CA VAL A 716 78.19 4.75 -13.14
C VAL A 716 78.56 6.20 -13.46
N TRP A 717 77.58 7.08 -13.73
CA TRP A 717 77.80 8.50 -14.01
C TRP A 717 78.34 9.27 -12.80
N ALA A 718 77.90 8.91 -11.59
CA ALA A 718 78.42 9.47 -10.35
C ALA A 718 79.85 8.98 -10.06
N LEU A 719 80.05 7.65 -10.01
CA LEU A 719 81.34 7.03 -9.68
C LEU A 719 82.45 7.35 -10.70
N ARG A 720 82.10 7.59 -11.97
CA ARG A 720 83.05 7.98 -13.03
C ARG A 720 82.90 9.44 -13.46
N GLY A 721 82.29 10.28 -12.62
CA GLY A 721 81.89 11.66 -12.94
C GLY A 721 83.01 12.61 -13.39
N ASP A 722 84.25 12.31 -13.03
CA ASP A 722 85.43 13.12 -13.37
C ASP A 722 86.21 12.64 -14.60
N THR A 723 85.76 11.56 -15.24
CA THR A 723 86.36 11.06 -16.49
C THR A 723 86.19 12.05 -17.65
N PRO A 724 87.14 12.11 -18.61
CA PRO A 724 87.06 13.00 -19.77
C PRO A 724 85.76 12.87 -20.57
N VAL A 725 85.24 11.66 -20.76
CA VAL A 725 83.98 11.41 -21.50
C VAL A 725 82.77 12.03 -20.79
N VAL A 726 82.63 11.82 -19.47
CA VAL A 726 81.50 12.40 -18.69
C VAL A 726 81.60 13.92 -18.63
N ARG A 727 82.80 14.47 -18.39
CA ARG A 727 83.02 15.93 -18.36
C ARG A 727 82.78 16.59 -19.72
N ALA A 728 83.13 15.94 -20.84
CA ALA A 728 82.84 16.44 -22.18
C ALA A 728 81.33 16.50 -22.47
N SER A 729 80.61 15.41 -22.19
CA SER A 729 79.14 15.25 -22.31
C SER A 729 78.36 16.33 -21.54
N GLY A 730 78.97 16.97 -20.54
CA GLY A 730 78.34 18.00 -19.70
C GLY A 730 77.63 17.36 -18.50
N ARG A 731 78.44 17.04 -17.48
CA ARG A 731 78.04 16.30 -16.26
C ARG A 731 76.68 16.74 -15.70
N GLU A 732 76.50 18.03 -15.43
CA GLU A 732 75.30 18.56 -14.76
C GLU A 732 74.01 18.35 -15.61
N LEU A 733 74.07 18.64 -16.91
CA LEU A 733 72.92 18.41 -17.82
C LEU A 733 72.63 16.92 -18.00
N SER A 734 73.64 16.05 -17.93
CA SER A 734 73.43 14.59 -17.95
C SER A 734 72.71 14.09 -16.69
N PHE A 735 72.93 14.68 -15.51
CA PHE A 735 72.16 14.35 -14.31
C PHE A 735 70.71 14.84 -14.39
N VAL A 736 70.47 16.07 -14.88
CA VAL A 736 69.09 16.58 -15.12
C VAL A 736 68.34 15.68 -16.12
N LEU A 737 69.02 15.24 -17.18
CA LEU A 737 68.46 14.32 -18.18
C LEU A 737 68.11 12.95 -17.57
N LEU A 738 68.98 12.35 -16.74
CA LEU A 738 68.70 11.08 -16.07
C LEU A 738 67.57 11.20 -15.03
N ALA A 739 67.48 12.32 -14.32
CA ALA A 739 66.35 12.61 -13.43
C ALA A 739 65.02 12.72 -14.21
N GLY A 740 65.02 13.38 -15.38
CA GLY A 740 63.88 13.42 -16.30
C GLY A 740 63.44 12.02 -16.75
N ILE A 741 64.38 11.19 -17.20
CA ILE A 741 64.14 9.79 -17.60
C ILE A 741 63.54 8.98 -16.45
N MET A 742 64.08 9.12 -15.23
CA MET A 742 63.55 8.43 -14.03
C MET A 742 62.10 8.87 -13.74
N MET A 743 61.79 10.16 -13.85
CA MET A 743 60.43 10.67 -13.66
C MET A 743 59.45 10.13 -14.73
N CYS A 744 59.88 9.93 -15.97
CA CYS A 744 59.04 9.29 -16.99
C CYS A 744 58.60 7.87 -16.57
N TYR A 745 59.52 7.07 -16.02
CA TYR A 745 59.19 5.72 -15.54
C TYR A 745 58.33 5.73 -14.26
N LEU A 746 58.58 6.64 -13.32
CA LEU A 746 57.76 6.78 -12.11
C LEU A 746 56.30 7.14 -12.42
N VAL A 747 56.07 7.96 -13.45
CA VAL A 747 54.72 8.32 -13.93
C VAL A 747 53.91 7.09 -14.35
N THR A 748 54.52 6.04 -14.89
CA THR A 748 53.83 4.78 -15.24
C THR A 748 53.10 4.15 -14.04
N PHE A 749 53.69 4.18 -12.84
CA PHE A 749 53.04 3.67 -11.64
C PHE A 749 51.91 4.59 -11.16
N ALA A 750 52.10 5.91 -11.27
CA ALA A 750 51.05 6.88 -10.97
C ALA A 750 49.83 6.71 -11.89
N LEU A 751 50.01 6.26 -13.13
CA LEU A 751 48.94 5.97 -14.10
C LEU A 751 48.19 4.67 -13.83
N VAL A 752 48.82 3.67 -13.21
CA VAL A 752 48.29 2.29 -13.08
C VAL A 752 47.57 2.03 -11.75
N PHE A 753 47.93 2.72 -10.67
CA PHE A 753 47.24 2.54 -9.38
C PHE A 753 45.84 3.16 -9.35
N ARG A 754 44.98 2.67 -8.43
CA ARG A 754 43.58 3.10 -8.27
C ARG A 754 43.47 4.63 -8.15
N PRO A 755 42.66 5.31 -8.99
CA PRO A 755 42.53 6.76 -8.94
C PRO A 755 42.14 7.30 -7.57
N THR A 756 42.82 8.37 -7.17
CA THR A 756 42.54 9.20 -5.98
C THR A 756 42.95 10.64 -6.32
N ASP A 757 42.40 11.65 -5.68
CA ASP A 757 42.68 13.06 -6.01
C ASP A 757 44.19 13.39 -6.03
N VAL A 758 44.93 12.88 -5.04
CA VAL A 758 46.39 13.02 -4.95
C VAL A 758 47.08 12.38 -6.17
N LEU A 759 46.68 11.17 -6.55
CA LEU A 759 47.25 10.45 -7.68
C LEU A 759 46.89 11.11 -9.02
N CYS A 760 45.65 11.58 -9.17
CA CYS A 760 45.19 12.33 -10.34
C CYS A 760 45.96 13.65 -10.50
N SER A 761 46.24 14.36 -9.40
CA SER A 761 47.10 15.55 -9.43
C SER A 761 48.54 15.21 -9.81
N LEU A 762 49.07 14.08 -9.33
CA LEU A 762 50.43 13.61 -9.67
C LEU A 762 50.53 13.20 -11.16
N GLN A 763 49.53 12.52 -11.71
CA GLN A 763 49.45 12.17 -13.13
C GLN A 763 49.42 13.42 -14.04
N ARG A 764 48.54 14.39 -13.70
CA ARG A 764 48.34 15.64 -14.45
C ARG A 764 49.59 16.53 -14.45
N PHE A 765 50.33 16.56 -13.35
CA PHE A 765 51.63 17.25 -13.28
C PHE A 765 52.74 16.46 -13.98
N GLY A 766 52.88 15.18 -13.62
CA GLY A 766 54.02 14.35 -14.00
C GLY A 766 54.15 14.12 -15.50
N THR A 767 53.05 13.86 -16.20
CA THR A 767 53.08 13.49 -17.64
C THR A 767 53.66 14.58 -18.55
N GLY A 768 53.37 15.86 -18.30
CA GLY A 768 53.99 16.97 -19.05
C GLY A 768 55.37 17.36 -18.50
N PHE A 769 55.54 17.33 -17.18
CA PHE A 769 56.76 17.79 -16.51
C PHE A 769 57.98 16.91 -16.82
N CYS A 770 57.84 15.57 -16.81
CA CYS A 770 58.97 14.66 -17.02
C CYS A 770 59.63 14.85 -18.40
N PHE A 771 58.84 14.95 -19.46
CA PHE A 771 59.34 15.24 -20.82
C PHE A 771 59.89 16.65 -20.95
N THR A 772 59.32 17.65 -20.27
CA THR A 772 59.89 19.00 -20.26
C THR A 772 61.32 18.97 -19.71
N VAL A 773 61.57 18.27 -18.60
CA VAL A 773 62.92 18.14 -18.02
C VAL A 773 63.88 17.43 -18.97
N VAL A 774 63.43 16.35 -19.64
CA VAL A 774 64.22 15.64 -20.66
C VAL A 774 64.57 16.55 -21.84
N TYR A 775 63.59 17.17 -22.50
CA TYR A 775 63.84 17.94 -23.72
C TYR A 775 64.44 19.32 -23.46
N ALA A 776 64.21 19.95 -22.30
CA ALA A 776 64.93 21.16 -21.90
C ALA A 776 66.44 20.89 -21.70
N ALA A 777 66.80 19.76 -21.09
CA ALA A 777 68.20 19.34 -20.95
C ALA A 777 68.83 19.03 -22.32
N LEU A 778 68.11 18.31 -23.20
CA LEU A 778 68.56 18.02 -24.56
C LEU A 778 68.71 19.27 -25.43
N LEU A 779 67.75 20.21 -25.39
CA LEU A 779 67.79 21.47 -26.13
C LEU A 779 68.95 22.35 -25.66
N THR A 780 69.14 22.46 -24.34
CA THR A 780 70.28 23.20 -23.78
C THR A 780 71.61 22.60 -24.24
N LYS A 781 71.67 21.27 -24.36
CA LYS A 781 72.84 20.52 -24.80
C LYS A 781 73.12 20.61 -26.31
N THR A 782 72.10 20.54 -27.17
CA THR A 782 72.26 20.76 -28.62
C THR A 782 72.58 22.21 -28.93
N ASN A 783 71.96 23.17 -28.23
CA ASN A 783 72.27 24.60 -28.33
C ASN A 783 73.72 24.92 -27.88
N ARG A 784 74.22 24.27 -26.81
CA ARG A 784 75.66 24.32 -26.45
C ARG A 784 76.54 23.88 -27.62
N ILE A 785 76.24 22.73 -28.25
CA ILE A 785 77.00 22.21 -29.40
C ILE A 785 76.92 23.18 -30.59
N ALA A 786 75.72 23.63 -30.97
CA ALA A 786 75.50 24.55 -32.08
C ALA A 786 76.28 25.86 -31.90
N ARG A 787 76.25 26.48 -30.72
CA ARG A 787 76.99 27.74 -30.44
C ARG A 787 78.51 27.56 -30.47
N ILE A 788 79.03 26.42 -30.03
CA ILE A 788 80.48 26.11 -30.12
C ILE A 788 80.90 26.07 -31.60
N PHE A 789 80.18 25.34 -32.46
CA PHE A 789 80.54 25.20 -33.86
C PHE A 789 80.23 26.44 -34.71
N ALA A 790 79.18 27.19 -34.39
CA ALA A 790 78.87 28.45 -35.05
C ALA A 790 79.98 29.50 -34.82
N ALA A 791 80.39 29.70 -33.57
CA ALA A 791 81.46 30.64 -33.28
C ALA A 791 82.82 30.20 -33.85
N SER A 792 83.11 28.90 -33.82
CA SER A 792 84.35 28.34 -34.39
C SER A 792 84.53 28.60 -35.90
N LYS A 793 83.48 29.06 -36.62
CA LYS A 793 83.58 29.49 -38.02
C LYS A 793 83.98 30.96 -38.20
N HIS A 794 83.84 31.79 -37.17
CA HIS A 794 83.96 33.25 -37.27
C HIS A 794 84.95 33.86 -36.26
N SER A 795 85.31 33.17 -35.16
CA SER A 795 86.31 33.66 -34.20
C SER A 795 86.92 32.55 -33.35
N ALA A 796 88.18 32.72 -32.94
CA ALA A 796 88.83 31.89 -31.93
C ALA A 796 88.43 32.24 -30.48
N ARG A 797 87.68 33.33 -30.26
CA ARG A 797 87.25 33.78 -28.91
C ARG A 797 86.20 32.81 -28.34
N ARG A 798 86.34 32.43 -27.06
CA ARG A 798 85.34 31.61 -26.35
C ARG A 798 83.97 32.31 -26.36
N PRO A 799 82.88 31.66 -26.80
CA PRO A 799 81.54 32.23 -26.76
C PRO A 799 80.99 32.37 -25.34
N SER A 800 80.05 33.30 -25.16
CA SER A 800 79.22 33.42 -23.96
C SER A 800 78.29 32.22 -23.78
N LEU A 801 77.71 32.07 -22.58
CA LEU A 801 76.70 31.06 -22.23
C LEU A 801 77.12 29.57 -22.36
N ILE A 802 78.43 29.29 -22.44
CA ILE A 802 79.01 27.92 -22.42
C ILE A 802 79.35 27.41 -20.99
N SER A 803 79.22 28.25 -19.96
CA SER A 803 79.42 27.82 -18.57
C SER A 803 78.34 26.83 -18.11
N PRO A 804 78.66 25.80 -17.30
CA PRO A 804 77.67 24.89 -16.72
C PRO A 804 76.58 25.62 -15.92
N LYS A 805 76.94 26.68 -15.18
CA LYS A 805 75.97 27.51 -14.44
C LYS A 805 74.96 28.19 -15.38
N SER A 806 75.41 28.75 -16.51
CA SER A 806 74.52 29.33 -17.52
C SER A 806 73.68 28.29 -18.28
N GLN A 807 74.14 27.04 -18.37
CA GLN A 807 73.36 25.95 -18.97
C GLN A 807 72.25 25.48 -18.04
N LEU A 808 72.54 25.28 -16.75
CA LEU A 808 71.51 24.97 -15.76
C LEU A 808 70.45 26.09 -15.68
N PHE A 809 70.86 27.37 -15.76
CA PHE A 809 69.91 28.49 -15.82
C PHE A 809 68.98 28.42 -17.05
N ILE A 810 69.53 28.23 -18.26
CA ILE A 810 68.72 28.10 -19.50
C ILE A 810 67.75 26.90 -19.39
N CYS A 811 68.22 25.76 -18.88
CA CYS A 811 67.39 24.59 -18.66
C CYS A 811 66.27 24.85 -17.64
N SER A 812 66.58 25.54 -16.53
CA SER A 812 65.62 25.91 -15.49
C SER A 812 64.53 26.84 -16.02
N VAL A 813 64.88 27.81 -16.88
CA VAL A 813 63.90 28.71 -17.51
C VAL A 813 62.94 27.92 -18.41
N LEU A 814 63.45 27.02 -19.25
CA LEU A 814 62.63 26.14 -20.09
C LEU A 814 61.71 25.22 -19.27
N VAL A 815 62.19 24.68 -18.14
CA VAL A 815 61.36 23.87 -17.24
C VAL A 815 60.29 24.71 -16.53
N SER A 816 60.61 25.94 -16.12
CA SER A 816 59.67 26.81 -15.38
C SER A 816 58.39 27.15 -16.17
N ILE A 817 58.47 27.20 -17.51
CA ILE A 817 57.32 27.44 -18.38
C ILE A 817 56.26 26.34 -18.21
N GLN A 818 56.66 25.06 -18.18
CA GLN A 818 55.72 23.96 -17.94
C GLN A 818 55.12 24.01 -16.54
N VAL A 819 55.90 24.39 -15.52
CA VAL A 819 55.40 24.52 -14.15
C VAL A 819 54.30 25.57 -14.07
N VAL A 820 54.48 26.73 -14.71
CA VAL A 820 53.43 27.77 -14.78
C VAL A 820 52.18 27.27 -15.50
N ILE A 821 52.33 26.60 -16.66
CA ILE A 821 51.21 26.03 -17.43
C ILE A 821 50.40 25.06 -16.55
N VAL A 822 51.06 24.13 -15.86
CA VAL A 822 50.39 23.12 -15.02
C VAL A 822 49.76 23.74 -13.77
N VAL A 823 50.42 24.70 -13.12
CA VAL A 823 49.86 25.38 -11.92
C VAL A 823 48.59 26.16 -12.29
N VAL A 824 48.59 26.92 -13.38
CA VAL A 824 47.40 27.62 -13.88
C VAL A 824 46.28 26.62 -14.21
N TRP A 825 46.62 25.52 -14.87
CA TRP A 825 45.64 24.50 -15.27
C TRP A 825 45.05 23.71 -14.08
N GLN A 826 45.80 23.54 -12.98
CA GLN A 826 45.33 22.92 -11.73
C GLN A 826 44.48 23.89 -10.88
N VAL A 827 44.72 25.20 -10.96
CA VAL A 827 43.89 26.22 -10.30
C VAL A 827 42.53 26.39 -10.99
N ILE A 828 42.50 26.33 -12.33
CA ILE A 828 41.25 26.45 -13.12
C ILE A 828 40.42 25.17 -13.05
N SER A 829 41.06 23.99 -13.09
CA SER A 829 40.41 22.68 -13.01
C SER A 829 41.24 21.79 -12.07
N PRO A 830 40.85 21.64 -10.79
CA PRO A 830 41.60 20.80 -9.86
C PRO A 830 41.42 19.32 -10.23
N ALA A 831 42.52 18.59 -10.42
CA ALA A 831 42.47 17.16 -10.67
C ALA A 831 41.76 16.40 -9.53
N ARG A 832 40.72 15.64 -9.87
CA ARG A 832 39.93 14.79 -8.96
C ARG A 832 39.71 13.41 -9.56
N ALA A 833 39.47 12.43 -8.70
CA ALA A 833 38.87 11.15 -9.08
C ALA A 833 37.34 11.29 -9.09
N ILE A 834 36.70 10.81 -10.14
CA ILE A 834 35.24 10.87 -10.35
C ILE A 834 34.71 9.52 -10.81
N HIS A 835 33.45 9.24 -10.49
CA HIS A 835 32.69 8.16 -11.10
C HIS A 835 32.07 8.65 -12.41
N HIS A 836 32.25 7.89 -13.47
CA HIS A 836 31.74 8.16 -14.80
C HIS A 836 30.88 6.98 -15.27
N HIS A 837 29.70 7.28 -15.83
CA HIS A 837 28.67 6.30 -16.16
C HIS A 837 28.29 6.38 -17.64
N PRO A 838 29.07 5.76 -18.57
CA PRO A 838 28.72 5.71 -20.00
C PRO A 838 27.38 5.00 -20.28
N ALA A 839 27.04 4.01 -19.46
CA ALA A 839 25.76 3.30 -19.43
C ALA A 839 25.25 3.17 -17.98
N ARG A 840 23.97 2.84 -17.80
CA ARG A 840 23.38 2.60 -16.45
C ARG A 840 24.05 1.44 -15.69
N GLU A 841 24.65 0.49 -16.41
CA GLU A 841 25.34 -0.68 -15.85
C GLU A 841 26.85 -0.45 -15.62
N ASP A 842 27.40 0.71 -16.05
CA ASP A 842 28.81 1.07 -15.86
C ASP A 842 29.01 1.96 -14.62
N ASN A 843 30.08 1.72 -13.87
CA ASN A 843 30.58 2.63 -12.83
C ASN A 843 32.11 2.75 -12.92
N MET A 844 32.58 3.64 -13.80
CA MET A 844 34.01 3.78 -14.07
C MET A 844 34.66 4.81 -13.14
N LEU A 845 35.61 4.37 -12.30
CA LEU A 845 36.40 5.28 -11.45
C LEU A 845 37.62 5.78 -12.23
N VAL A 846 37.63 7.06 -12.56
CA VAL A 846 38.63 7.70 -13.44
C VAL A 846 39.08 9.06 -12.89
N CYS A 847 40.25 9.55 -13.31
CA CYS A 847 40.56 10.97 -13.10
C CYS A 847 39.79 11.83 -14.13
N ASP A 848 39.19 12.93 -13.67
CA ASP A 848 38.43 13.92 -14.46
C ASP A 848 39.04 14.20 -15.85
N ALA A 849 40.35 14.49 -15.88
CA ALA A 849 41.09 14.82 -17.10
C ALA A 849 41.15 13.72 -18.19
N TYR A 850 40.68 12.48 -17.94
CA TYR A 850 40.55 11.43 -18.98
C TYR A 850 39.21 11.43 -19.69
N VAL A 851 38.13 11.94 -19.10
CA VAL A 851 36.82 11.94 -19.76
C VAL A 851 36.90 12.80 -21.02
N ASP A 852 37.46 13.99 -20.87
CA ASP A 852 37.68 14.93 -21.96
C ASP A 852 38.99 14.69 -22.76
N ALA A 853 39.13 15.42 -23.86
CA ALA A 853 40.41 15.64 -24.55
C ALA A 853 41.41 16.51 -23.75
N SER A 854 41.00 17.05 -22.60
CA SER A 854 41.76 17.99 -21.75
C SER A 854 43.18 17.51 -21.41
N TYR A 855 43.41 16.20 -21.27
CA TYR A 855 44.75 15.63 -21.02
C TYR A 855 45.81 16.05 -22.06
N THR A 856 45.41 16.34 -23.30
CA THR A 856 46.34 16.75 -24.38
C THR A 856 47.09 18.04 -24.08
N ILE A 857 46.54 18.91 -23.23
CA ILE A 857 47.16 20.16 -22.76
C ILE A 857 48.52 19.88 -22.09
N ALA A 858 48.65 18.77 -21.36
CA ALA A 858 49.89 18.38 -20.68
C ALA A 858 51.06 18.17 -21.65
N PHE A 859 50.80 17.71 -22.88
CA PHE A 859 51.81 17.36 -23.88
C PHE A 859 52.14 18.49 -24.86
N PHE A 860 51.35 19.57 -24.92
CA PHE A 860 51.53 20.64 -25.92
C PHE A 860 52.94 21.25 -25.91
N TYR A 861 53.40 21.74 -24.75
CA TYR A 861 54.73 22.35 -24.63
C TYR A 861 55.89 21.33 -24.77
N PRO A 862 55.81 20.10 -24.20
CA PRO A 862 56.72 19.01 -24.55
C PRO A 862 56.87 18.75 -26.06
N VAL A 863 55.76 18.74 -26.82
CA VAL A 863 55.79 18.57 -28.29
C VAL A 863 56.50 19.74 -28.97
N VAL A 864 56.25 20.99 -28.55
CA VAL A 864 57.01 22.16 -29.03
C VAL A 864 58.51 22.01 -28.76
N LEU A 865 58.90 21.56 -27.56
CA LEU A 865 60.31 21.29 -27.24
C LEU A 865 60.90 20.17 -28.10
N ILE A 866 60.16 19.09 -28.39
CA ILE A 866 60.58 18.01 -29.29
C ILE A 866 60.84 18.56 -30.70
N LEU A 867 59.92 19.35 -31.27
CA LEU A 867 60.07 19.94 -32.59
C LEU A 867 61.31 20.85 -32.68
N VAL A 868 61.50 21.73 -31.69
CA VAL A 868 62.68 22.62 -31.63
C VAL A 868 63.97 21.80 -31.44
N CYS A 869 63.98 20.76 -30.60
CA CYS A 869 65.12 19.85 -30.46
C CYS A 869 65.47 19.16 -31.79
N THR A 870 64.48 18.72 -32.55
CA THR A 870 64.67 18.06 -33.85
C THR A 870 65.26 19.04 -34.88
N VAL A 871 64.82 20.29 -34.93
CA VAL A 871 65.44 21.33 -35.78
C VAL A 871 66.91 21.54 -35.39
N TYR A 872 67.24 21.68 -34.10
CA TYR A 872 68.62 21.80 -33.64
C TYR A 872 69.46 20.54 -33.93
N ALA A 873 68.86 19.35 -33.90
CA ALA A 873 69.53 18.09 -34.25
C ALA A 873 69.85 18.01 -35.76
N VAL A 874 68.95 18.47 -36.63
CA VAL A 874 69.20 18.59 -38.08
C VAL A 874 70.32 19.60 -38.36
N LEU A 875 70.28 20.78 -37.72
CA LEU A 875 71.32 21.81 -37.86
C LEU A 875 72.71 21.33 -37.39
N THR A 876 72.77 20.45 -36.38
CA THR A 876 74.02 19.88 -35.85
C THR A 876 74.49 18.60 -36.57
N ARG A 877 73.73 18.08 -37.54
CA ARG A 877 74.09 16.87 -38.32
C ARG A 877 75.38 17.02 -39.16
N LYS A 878 75.74 18.23 -39.60
CA LYS A 878 76.92 18.50 -40.45
C LYS A 878 78.23 18.71 -39.65
N ILE A 879 78.28 18.29 -38.38
CA ILE A 879 79.48 18.37 -37.52
C ILE A 879 80.38 17.14 -37.78
N PRO A 880 81.71 17.30 -37.97
CA PRO A 880 82.60 16.19 -38.29
C PRO A 880 82.76 15.17 -37.14
N GLU A 881 83.03 13.91 -37.52
CA GLU A 881 82.86 12.70 -36.69
C GLU A 881 83.75 12.60 -35.43
N ALA A 882 84.69 13.51 -35.24
CA ALA A 882 85.44 13.65 -33.99
C ALA A 882 84.51 13.91 -32.77
N PHE A 883 83.26 14.32 -32.98
CA PHE A 883 82.22 14.45 -31.95
C PHE A 883 80.96 13.64 -32.29
N ASN A 884 81.07 12.30 -32.29
CA ASN A 884 79.97 11.35 -32.53
C ASN A 884 78.68 11.58 -31.69
N GLU A 885 78.73 12.37 -30.60
CA GLU A 885 77.58 12.68 -29.75
C GLU A 885 76.40 13.34 -30.51
N SER A 886 76.64 14.13 -31.56
CA SER A 886 75.56 14.74 -32.35
C SER A 886 74.71 13.71 -33.12
N LYS A 887 75.36 12.67 -33.67
CA LYS A 887 74.69 11.57 -34.40
C LYS A 887 73.70 10.81 -33.51
N HIS A 888 74.11 10.53 -32.27
CA HIS A 888 73.28 9.86 -31.27
C HIS A 888 72.09 10.73 -30.83
N ILE A 889 72.28 12.05 -30.65
CA ILE A 889 71.17 12.96 -30.34
C ILE A 889 70.19 13.04 -31.53
N GLY A 890 70.69 13.13 -32.76
CA GLY A 890 69.84 13.08 -33.97
C GLY A 890 68.97 11.83 -34.03
N PHE A 891 69.58 10.65 -33.89
CA PHE A 891 68.85 9.37 -33.86
C PHE A 891 67.76 9.34 -32.77
N THR A 892 68.12 9.77 -31.54
CA THR A 892 67.17 9.87 -30.41
C THR A 892 65.95 10.72 -30.76
N MET A 893 66.17 11.90 -31.34
CA MET A 893 65.09 12.82 -31.71
C MET A 893 64.20 12.24 -32.81
N TYR A 894 64.78 11.65 -33.87
CA TYR A 894 63.99 11.07 -34.97
C TYR A 894 63.10 9.91 -34.49
N THR A 895 63.65 8.97 -33.71
CA THR A 895 62.89 7.85 -33.15
C THR A 895 61.79 8.33 -32.19
N THR A 896 62.09 9.36 -31.37
CA THR A 896 61.10 10.00 -30.49
C THR A 896 59.93 10.60 -31.28
N CYS A 897 60.20 11.33 -32.38
CA CYS A 897 59.14 11.90 -33.21
C CYS A 897 58.20 10.82 -33.79
N VAL A 898 58.74 9.67 -34.22
CA VAL A 898 57.92 8.54 -34.72
C VAL A 898 57.01 7.98 -33.62
N ILE A 899 57.51 7.81 -32.39
CA ILE A 899 56.72 7.32 -31.25
C ILE A 899 55.56 8.26 -30.94
N TRP A 900 55.79 9.57 -30.87
CA TRP A 900 54.72 10.53 -30.57
C TRP A 900 53.68 10.66 -31.70
N LEU A 901 54.10 10.58 -32.96
CA LEU A 901 53.18 10.57 -34.11
C LEU A 901 52.29 9.32 -34.12
N ALA A 902 52.80 8.16 -33.69
CA ALA A 902 52.01 6.94 -33.56
C ALA A 902 51.05 6.95 -32.34
N PHE A 903 51.41 7.64 -31.26
CA PHE A 903 50.60 7.72 -30.05
C PHE A 903 49.29 8.51 -30.22
N VAL A 904 49.31 9.63 -30.95
CA VAL A 904 48.13 10.52 -31.11
C VAL A 904 46.89 9.76 -31.62
N PRO A 905 46.91 9.02 -32.76
CA PRO A 905 45.73 8.28 -33.21
C PRO A 905 45.33 7.14 -32.26
N LEU A 906 46.30 6.48 -31.60
CA LEU A 906 46.04 5.41 -30.63
C LEU A 906 45.29 5.92 -29.39
N TYR A 907 45.63 7.12 -28.91
CA TYR A 907 45.00 7.74 -27.74
C TYR A 907 43.54 8.10 -27.98
N PHE A 908 43.20 8.64 -29.16
CA PHE A 908 41.82 8.94 -29.52
C PHE A 908 41.02 7.68 -29.91
N GLY A 909 41.64 6.73 -30.63
CA GLY A 909 41.01 5.47 -31.00
C GLY A 909 40.66 4.55 -29.83
N THR A 910 41.22 4.80 -28.63
CA THR A 910 40.92 4.06 -27.39
C THR A 910 39.99 4.82 -26.44
N ALA A 911 39.35 5.91 -26.88
CA ALA A 911 38.50 6.75 -26.04
C ALA A 911 37.37 6.00 -25.30
N SER A 912 36.75 4.99 -25.93
CA SER A 912 35.70 4.14 -25.35
C SER A 912 36.19 3.13 -24.31
N HIS A 913 37.50 2.89 -24.20
CA HIS A 913 38.08 1.86 -23.34
C HIS A 913 39.22 2.45 -22.49
N VAL A 914 38.83 3.17 -21.43
CA VAL A 914 39.76 3.88 -20.54
C VAL A 914 40.95 3.01 -20.07
N PRO A 915 40.80 1.72 -19.67
CA PRO A 915 41.94 0.88 -19.29
C PRO A 915 43.01 0.73 -20.40
N LEU A 916 42.58 0.65 -21.67
CA LEU A 916 43.49 0.58 -22.83
C LEU A 916 44.13 1.94 -23.13
N ARG A 917 43.37 3.04 -23.01
CA ARG A 917 43.85 4.42 -23.20
C ARG A 917 44.90 4.82 -22.15
N VAL A 918 44.71 4.41 -20.89
CA VAL A 918 45.69 4.62 -19.81
C VAL A 918 46.93 3.74 -20.00
N THR A 919 46.76 2.44 -20.29
CA THR A 919 47.90 1.53 -20.45
C THR A 919 48.78 1.88 -21.66
N SER A 920 48.17 2.18 -22.81
CA SER A 920 48.91 2.57 -24.02
C SER A 920 49.73 3.85 -23.81
N MET A 921 49.19 4.83 -23.08
CA MET A 921 49.93 6.03 -22.68
C MET A 921 51.11 5.68 -21.76
N ALA A 922 50.92 4.84 -20.74
CA ALA A 922 51.99 4.42 -19.83
C ALA A 922 53.14 3.68 -20.55
N VAL A 923 52.82 2.83 -21.52
CA VAL A 923 53.80 2.14 -22.39
C VAL A 923 54.52 3.15 -23.30
N THR A 924 53.81 4.08 -23.94
CA THR A 924 54.40 5.13 -24.79
C THR A 924 55.40 5.99 -24.03
N ILE A 925 55.03 6.40 -22.82
CA ILE A 925 55.87 7.22 -21.94
C ILE A 925 57.17 6.48 -21.60
N SER A 926 57.05 5.23 -21.18
CA SER A 926 58.18 4.35 -20.86
C SER A 926 59.07 4.08 -22.08
N LEU A 927 58.49 3.94 -23.27
CA LEU A 927 59.22 3.68 -24.52
C LEU A 927 60.05 4.90 -24.96
N SER A 928 59.49 6.11 -24.86
CA SER A 928 60.20 7.36 -25.16
C SER A 928 61.38 7.59 -24.20
N ALA A 929 61.20 7.26 -22.92
CA ALA A 929 62.27 7.26 -21.93
C ALA A 929 63.38 6.23 -22.26
N SER A 930 63.00 5.00 -22.62
CA SER A 930 63.94 3.92 -22.99
C SER A 930 64.79 4.27 -24.22
N VAL A 931 64.19 4.85 -25.26
CA VAL A 931 64.92 5.37 -26.43
C VAL A 931 65.93 6.43 -26.01
N THR A 932 65.51 7.38 -25.17
CA THR A 932 66.39 8.46 -24.69
C THR A 932 67.58 7.94 -23.88
N LEU A 933 67.35 6.95 -23.02
CA LEU A 933 68.40 6.31 -22.21
C LEU A 933 69.40 5.54 -23.11
N VAL A 934 68.90 4.59 -23.91
CA VAL A 934 69.73 3.68 -24.71
C VAL A 934 70.53 4.45 -25.77
N CYS A 935 69.90 5.37 -26.50
CA CYS A 935 70.57 6.03 -27.62
C CYS A 935 71.65 7.04 -27.19
N LEU A 936 71.53 7.66 -26.00
CA LEU A 936 72.43 8.73 -25.56
C LEU A 936 73.51 8.31 -24.56
N PHE A 937 73.26 7.24 -23.79
CA PHE A 937 74.15 6.80 -22.72
C PHE A 937 74.90 5.51 -23.06
N SER A 938 74.28 4.51 -23.70
CA SER A 938 74.95 3.22 -24.02
C SER A 938 76.27 3.37 -24.80
N PRO A 939 76.40 4.24 -25.83
CA PRO A 939 77.67 4.44 -26.53
C PRO A 939 78.80 4.97 -25.63
N LYS A 940 78.46 5.72 -24.59
CA LYS A 940 79.43 6.28 -23.62
C LYS A 940 79.71 5.31 -22.49
N LEU A 941 78.68 4.59 -22.03
CA LEU A 941 78.79 3.53 -21.03
C LEU A 941 79.76 2.43 -21.53
N TYR A 942 79.64 2.04 -22.79
CA TYR A 942 80.55 1.12 -23.47
C TYR A 942 82.01 1.61 -23.43
N ILE A 943 82.27 2.89 -23.71
CA ILE A 943 83.61 3.48 -23.61
C ILE A 943 84.10 3.57 -22.15
N ILE A 944 83.22 3.82 -21.19
CA ILE A 944 83.57 3.96 -19.77
C ILE A 944 83.87 2.60 -19.10
N ILE A 945 83.19 1.53 -19.52
CA ILE A 945 83.29 0.19 -18.91
C ILE A 945 84.20 -0.75 -19.73
N VAL A 946 84.01 -0.85 -21.05
CA VAL A 946 84.66 -1.87 -21.90
C VAL A 946 85.97 -1.35 -22.51
N HIS A 947 86.06 -0.05 -22.83
CA HIS A 947 87.22 0.57 -23.47
C HIS A 947 87.83 1.74 -22.68
N PRO A 948 88.26 1.53 -21.41
CA PRO A 948 88.80 2.59 -20.56
C PRO A 948 90.06 3.25 -21.14
N GLU A 949 90.82 2.57 -22.00
CA GLU A 949 91.97 3.13 -22.72
C GLU A 949 91.60 4.27 -23.68
N ARG A 950 90.33 4.31 -24.13
CA ARG A 950 89.80 5.41 -24.94
C ARG A 950 89.31 6.59 -24.11
N ASN A 951 89.26 6.49 -22.78
CA ASN A 951 88.72 7.50 -21.86
C ASN A 951 89.77 8.56 -21.43
N VAL A 952 90.57 9.05 -22.39
CA VAL A 952 91.67 10.01 -22.18
C VAL A 952 91.46 11.30 -22.98
N ARG A 953 92.04 12.43 -22.56
CA ARG A 953 91.87 13.71 -23.31
C ARG A 953 92.40 13.67 -24.75
N ALA A 954 93.37 12.82 -25.05
CA ALA A 954 94.02 12.73 -26.37
C ALA A 954 93.21 11.96 -27.43
N SER A 955 92.29 11.08 -27.03
CA SER A 955 91.41 10.37 -27.98
C SER A 955 90.29 11.28 -28.53
N LEU A 956 89.93 12.32 -27.77
CA LEU A 956 88.88 13.30 -28.06
C LEU A 956 89.34 14.48 -28.94
N MET A 957 90.55 14.44 -29.51
CA MET A 957 91.10 15.49 -30.39
C MET A 957 91.31 14.99 -31.83
N PRO A 958 91.03 15.82 -32.86
CA PRO A 958 91.13 15.42 -34.26
C PRO A 958 92.59 15.16 -34.70
N PRO A 959 92.82 14.30 -35.71
CA PRO A 959 94.16 13.79 -36.05
C PRO A 959 95.24 14.84 -36.30
N ARG A 960 94.88 16.00 -36.89
CA ARG A 960 95.81 17.10 -37.21
C ARG A 960 96.62 17.62 -36.00
N TRP A 961 96.14 17.47 -34.77
CA TRP A 961 96.85 17.92 -33.56
C TRP A 961 97.76 16.84 -32.92
N ARG A 962 97.67 15.57 -33.34
CA ARG A 962 98.51 14.50 -32.76
C ARG A 962 100.00 14.67 -33.10
N SER A 963 100.30 15.11 -34.33
CA SER A 963 101.67 15.33 -34.81
C SER A 963 102.47 16.33 -33.97
N GLN A 964 101.99 17.58 -33.81
CA GLN A 964 102.74 18.62 -33.09
C GLN A 964 103.04 18.26 -31.63
N SER A 965 102.11 17.57 -30.94
CA SER A 965 102.31 17.16 -29.54
C SER A 965 103.37 16.05 -29.36
N GLY A 966 103.65 15.25 -30.39
CA GLY A 966 104.75 14.30 -30.40
C GLY A 966 106.10 14.97 -30.66
N GLN A 967 106.13 15.90 -31.62
CA GLN A 967 107.37 16.52 -32.09
C GLN A 967 108.03 17.44 -31.04
N LEU A 968 107.25 18.17 -30.23
CA LEU A 968 107.81 18.97 -29.12
C LEU A 968 108.45 18.12 -28.01
N ARG A 969 108.01 16.87 -27.78
CA ARG A 969 108.56 16.02 -26.71
C ARG A 969 109.87 15.33 -27.08
N LEU A 970 110.19 15.23 -28.37
CA LEU A 970 111.47 14.73 -28.86
C LEU A 970 112.54 15.84 -28.93
N THR A 971 112.15 17.09 -29.20
CA THR A 971 113.10 18.21 -29.23
C THR A 971 113.66 18.58 -27.85
N ASP A 972 112.84 18.54 -26.78
CA ASP A 972 113.32 18.89 -25.44
C ASP A 972 114.26 17.82 -24.84
N ARG A 973 113.99 16.52 -25.06
CA ARG A 973 114.89 15.45 -24.58
C ARG A 973 116.25 15.45 -25.28
N CYS A 974 116.36 16.01 -26.49
CA CYS A 974 117.66 16.19 -27.15
C CYS A 974 118.39 17.46 -26.66
N LYS A 975 117.67 18.51 -26.26
CA LYS A 975 118.27 19.76 -25.73
C LYS A 975 118.87 19.64 -24.33
N GLN A 976 118.46 18.68 -23.51
CA GLN A 976 118.94 18.55 -22.14
C GLN A 976 120.18 17.64 -21.97
N ARG A 977 120.73 17.08 -23.06
CA ARG A 977 122.01 16.32 -23.05
C ARG A 977 123.17 16.99 -23.80
N ARG A 978 123.02 18.27 -24.20
CA ARG A 978 124.11 19.18 -24.63
C ARG A 978 124.14 20.47 -23.77
N ARG A 979 124.17 20.29 -22.45
CA ARG A 979 124.51 21.32 -21.44
C ARG A 979 125.49 20.84 -20.36
N HIS A 980 126.24 19.78 -20.65
CA HIS A 980 127.61 19.61 -20.18
C HIS A 980 128.51 19.56 -21.41
N CYS A 981 129.73 20.10 -21.28
CA CYS A 981 130.58 20.58 -22.37
C CYS A 981 129.94 21.75 -23.17
N SER A 982 130.53 22.94 -23.27
CA SER A 982 131.85 23.37 -22.83
C SER A 982 131.86 24.76 -22.21
N LEU A 983 132.63 24.88 -21.12
CA LEU A 983 133.36 26.08 -20.73
C LEU A 983 134.85 25.70 -20.79
N ALA A 984 135.71 26.66 -21.12
CA ALA A 984 137.16 26.55 -21.34
C ALA A 984 137.67 26.21 -22.79
N TRP A 985 138.43 27.17 -23.36
CA TRP A 985 139.85 27.10 -23.79
C TRP A 985 140.42 25.70 -24.21
N THR A 986 141.22 25.51 -25.27
CA THR A 986 141.81 26.39 -26.32
C THR A 986 142.40 25.53 -27.47
N GLY A 987 142.77 26.12 -28.61
CA GLY A 987 143.83 25.55 -29.49
C GLY A 987 143.47 25.29 -30.96
N ALA A 988 144.41 25.57 -31.85
CA ALA A 988 144.29 25.66 -33.30
C ALA A 988 144.14 24.35 -34.11
N SER A 989 143.44 24.44 -35.26
CA SER A 989 143.80 23.99 -36.64
C SER A 989 144.38 22.58 -36.94
N PRO A 990 144.26 22.09 -38.20
CA PRO A 990 143.21 22.26 -39.23
C PRO A 990 142.85 20.95 -40.02
N MET A 991 141.98 21.08 -41.05
CA MET A 991 141.67 20.12 -42.15
C MET A 991 140.85 18.84 -41.83
N GLY A 992 140.08 18.36 -42.82
CA GLY A 992 139.65 16.95 -42.94
C GLY A 992 138.19 16.66 -43.33
N CYS A 993 137.96 16.33 -44.62
CA CYS A 993 136.89 15.51 -45.26
C CYS A 993 135.50 15.25 -44.62
N GLU A 994 134.47 15.59 -45.43
CA GLU A 994 133.39 14.72 -45.99
C GLU A 994 132.35 13.93 -45.14
N GLU A 995 131.23 13.66 -45.83
CA GLU A 995 129.93 13.03 -45.46
C GLU A 995 129.07 13.70 -44.35
#